data_AF-A0A961G5C6-F1
#
_entry.id   AF-A0A961G5C6-F1
#
_cell.length_a   1.000
_cell.length_b   1.000
_cell.length_c   1.000
_cell.angle_alpha   90.00
_cell.angle_beta   90.00
_cell.angle_gamma   90.00
#
_symmetry.space_group_name_H-M   'P 1'
#
loop_
_entity.id
_entity.type
_entity.pdbx_description
1 polymer ?
#
loop_
_entity_poly.entity_id
_entity_poly.type
_entity_poly.pdbx_seq_one_letter_code
_entity_poly.pdbx_strand_id
1 'polypeptide(L)'
;MISLLPTHRVLLLGLAGMACPLWAGWAQVRIQGNVVLGGGGIGGNIALAPKTAVEGPAATVSVTPRLHWRNGESLPGTWENARPGSISWRSPLFQDSVPLKGSYLRLIEMPSPEISTERLGVAALDRGSFAVLLKNGDRVTGDILGTEGNWLRVKSPRHGEVKLNWQGISSLRRLHGAGVIFGGPSGIEGWGAVDTKGGEKSLSWFALEGGSLGTQQWNRSLAMPLKIPDKARIDVVLRASEMPDFSLQLNLGGNPVTIETWDTVVVATQGDRFVPLQTLQKEQDVGFRLCWDHSSRQLACYRWNGEKLGFFTASAGLEGSGKGSRGPADATPAPAPATISLLNKGRDLVLEYFSVREWSGREPSKRNPGDGAAVAEISDGSVWVGAAKPSAKGLVIGGKSLPFEDLIRYDSDTVGTEGSAKSRGAQLRYNDGTVVTGEVSGMAGGQVTQLMSFAEGPVSTRLDGLHRAALIPDTTHEMPAGPPLTELDAIKTTHATLHGTIEGSGDGILRWRPVGGEKPVALAVSSDLEVLRAPSKDPAASAASLLFLDSGDIVSGKLLSISDGTVAFESQFSGRLELASTSVRALHLGARPVDGKGFGDVGWHRVRGDEKLVKQMPEKVEIDNGGAFGHASILQGDEVRFSIGVEAGWGAVGVDLFVEDVESRSEATTVRFFYSGDEMYVLLGSENDGLRGDQSISNLRGEPVKIRILFKGDQLQVFAREKKVLESKIDPRKRKGAGIVFYPAEMWGNAPRKINISEFVMQSNPGYVNLPPVSEEAKTLALTVPRFRRESPPSQMLLAPNGDLLRGTVVSATGGVVRFRSGLEEIDIPLERIASLIWLSPPDPEADAREAAERANTHQVARGETLVSIAKREGVTVDQILKLNHLNNPSIAVGQVLILPAKTPTAGLDQTPQPASAVAAVAGIPINGAEDSKVSAVPTLPKAIPSWQPSHWLVMRDGSQFGLKVAKFSSTEIEGSSPVLGDCHVPFPLLHSLRMTAPAATPALSSYRNWRLRLAPEPVLPESGGQSSELLGKLAPLFKLPMLDGFEFDLAAQRGKTVVLDFWATWCGPCVQSMPGVIEAMKSFSTEKAVFVAVNQAENPAQIKKFLTQRKWELPVALDSNQGVGSKYGVEGIPYQVVISPEGMVVWVNSGFRPGGEEALRKAVQAAIDGTTPTASPE
;
A
#
# COMPACT_ATOMS: atom_id res chain seq x y z
N MET A 1 -39.26 -18.61 -58.34
CA MET A 1 -38.63 -19.76 -59.00
C MET A 1 -37.18 -19.85 -58.54
N ILE A 2 -36.66 -21.04 -58.18
CA ILE A 2 -35.24 -21.50 -58.36
C ILE A 2 -34.12 -20.65 -57.66
N SER A 3 -33.09 -21.15 -56.96
CA SER A 3 -32.71 -22.46 -56.37
C SER A 3 -31.43 -22.30 -55.48
N LEU A 4 -31.05 -23.37 -54.75
CA LEU A 4 -29.69 -23.73 -54.26
C LEU A 4 -28.99 -22.96 -53.09
N LEU A 5 -28.05 -23.70 -52.47
CA LEU A 5 -27.25 -23.55 -51.23
C LEU A 5 -26.08 -22.50 -51.30
N PRO A 6 -25.26 -22.23 -50.22
CA PRO A 6 -25.28 -22.69 -48.80
C PRO A 6 -25.02 -21.62 -47.68
N THR A 7 -25.06 -22.08 -46.41
CA THR A 7 -24.27 -21.68 -45.20
C THR A 7 -24.68 -20.50 -44.27
N HIS A 8 -25.28 -20.88 -43.12
CA HIS A 8 -25.18 -20.35 -41.74
C HIS A 8 -25.25 -18.84 -41.38
N ARG A 9 -26.38 -18.43 -40.77
CA ARG A 9 -26.42 -17.67 -39.48
C ARG A 9 -27.82 -17.70 -38.81
N VAL A 10 -27.84 -18.11 -37.54
CA VAL A 10 -28.36 -17.39 -36.34
C VAL A 10 -29.61 -16.47 -36.45
N LEU A 11 -30.59 -16.74 -35.55
CA LEU A 11 -31.79 -15.97 -35.10
C LEU A 11 -32.89 -15.63 -36.14
N LEU A 12 -34.16 -16.05 -36.00
CA LEU A 12 -35.26 -15.73 -35.01
C LEU A 12 -36.11 -14.50 -35.41
N LEU A 13 -37.41 -14.71 -35.71
CA LEU A 13 -38.57 -14.02 -35.07
C LEU A 13 -39.90 -14.10 -35.87
N GLY A 14 -40.99 -14.08 -35.10
CA GLY A 14 -42.38 -13.78 -35.50
C GLY A 14 -43.36 -14.35 -34.47
N LEU A 15 -44.56 -13.82 -34.18
CA LEU A 15 -45.28 -12.55 -34.43
C LEU A 15 -46.44 -12.51 -33.37
N ALA A 16 -47.02 -11.41 -32.89
CA ALA A 16 -46.68 -9.97 -32.81
C ALA A 16 -47.66 -9.29 -31.81
N GLY A 17 -47.39 -8.07 -31.32
CA GLY A 17 -48.34 -7.34 -30.43
C GLY A 17 -47.88 -5.93 -30.05
N MET A 18 -48.61 -4.90 -30.51
CA MET A 18 -48.23 -3.48 -30.40
C MET A 18 -48.75 -2.82 -29.12
N ALA A 19 -47.93 -1.96 -28.49
CA ALA A 19 -48.28 -0.59 -28.08
C ALA A 19 -47.08 0.12 -27.42
N CYS A 20 -46.89 1.41 -27.71
CA CYS A 20 -45.97 2.33 -27.04
C CYS A 20 -46.66 3.71 -26.99
N PRO A 21 -46.42 4.57 -25.98
CA PRO A 21 -45.35 5.56 -26.19
C PRO A 21 -44.55 6.02 -24.94
N LEU A 22 -43.26 6.29 -25.18
CA LEU A 22 -42.48 7.46 -24.72
C LEU A 22 -42.50 7.90 -23.23
N TRP A 23 -41.38 7.69 -22.52
CA TRP A 23 -40.47 8.79 -22.09
C TRP A 23 -39.11 8.25 -21.59
N ALA A 24 -38.11 9.13 -21.50
CA ALA A 24 -36.71 8.78 -21.22
C ALA A 24 -36.26 9.19 -19.81
N GLY A 25 -35.17 8.59 -19.30
CA GLY A 25 -34.51 9.04 -18.07
C GLY A 25 -33.35 8.16 -17.63
N TRP A 26 -32.12 8.68 -17.69
CA TRP A 26 -30.93 8.06 -17.09
C TRP A 26 -30.92 8.26 -15.57
N ALA A 27 -30.33 7.33 -14.81
CA ALA A 27 -29.95 7.54 -13.42
C ALA A 27 -28.56 6.95 -13.14
N GLN A 28 -27.63 7.78 -12.67
CA GLN A 28 -26.32 7.36 -12.19
C GLN A 28 -26.43 6.73 -10.80
N VAL A 29 -25.66 5.66 -10.53
CA VAL A 29 -25.45 5.17 -9.17
C VAL A 29 -24.17 5.78 -8.60
N ARG A 30 -24.33 6.70 -7.63
CA ARG A 30 -23.24 7.11 -6.73
C ARG A 30 -23.10 6.07 -5.61
N ILE A 31 -21.88 5.61 -5.35
CA ILE A 31 -21.53 4.86 -4.14
C ILE A 31 -20.88 5.83 -3.16
N GLN A 32 -21.40 5.93 -1.94
CA GLN A 32 -20.79 6.66 -0.83
C GLN A 32 -20.87 5.86 0.47
N GLY A 33 -19.77 5.88 1.23
CA GLY A 33 -19.82 5.89 2.70
C GLY A 33 -19.97 4.55 3.41
N ASN A 34 -18.83 3.94 3.77
CA ASN A 34 -18.77 3.10 4.97
C ASN A 34 -18.86 3.98 6.23
N VAL A 35 -19.70 3.61 7.19
CA VAL A 35 -19.64 4.10 8.58
C VAL A 35 -19.66 2.89 9.51
N VAL A 36 -18.65 2.79 10.36
CA VAL A 36 -18.58 1.85 11.48
C VAL A 36 -18.95 2.61 12.75
N LEU A 37 -19.89 2.07 13.53
CA LEU A 37 -20.13 2.47 14.92
C LEU A 37 -20.17 1.21 15.78
N GLY A 38 -19.58 1.27 16.96
CA GLY A 38 -19.59 0.18 17.92
C GLY A 38 -20.04 0.63 19.31
N GLY A 39 -20.55 -0.34 20.08
CA GLY A 39 -20.56 -0.30 21.54
C GLY A 39 -21.83 0.25 22.21
N GLY A 40 -22.36 -0.51 23.18
CA GLY A 40 -23.32 -0.03 24.18
C GLY A 40 -24.61 -0.85 24.24
N GLY A 41 -24.72 -1.77 25.21
CA GLY A 41 -25.94 -2.53 25.45
C GLY A 41 -26.85 -1.89 26.50
N ILE A 42 -28.17 -1.92 26.26
CA ILE A 42 -29.22 -1.76 27.27
C ILE A 42 -30.30 -2.82 26.97
N GLY A 43 -30.78 -3.52 27.99
CA GLY A 43 -31.70 -4.64 27.84
C GLY A 43 -33.15 -4.23 27.57
N GLY A 44 -33.84 -5.00 26.74
CA GLY A 44 -35.28 -4.88 26.50
C GLY A 44 -35.80 -6.02 25.60
N ASN A 45 -36.57 -6.94 26.16
CA ASN A 45 -37.18 -8.03 25.39
C ASN A 45 -38.30 -7.47 24.50
N ILE A 46 -38.12 -7.50 23.18
CA ILE A 46 -39.20 -7.36 22.20
C ILE A 46 -39.11 -8.54 21.23
N ALA A 47 -40.08 -9.45 21.30
CA ALA A 47 -40.21 -10.55 20.36
C ALA A 47 -40.67 -10.03 18.99
N LEU A 48 -39.95 -10.36 17.92
CA LEU A 48 -40.35 -10.06 16.54
C LEU A 48 -40.26 -11.32 15.67
N ALA A 49 -41.26 -11.46 14.80
CA ALA A 49 -41.55 -12.64 13.98
C ALA A 49 -40.44 -12.98 12.96
N PRO A 50 -40.38 -14.25 12.49
CA PRO A 50 -39.38 -14.68 11.52
C PRO A 50 -39.53 -13.94 10.19
N LYS A 51 -38.52 -13.13 9.82
CA LYS A 51 -38.38 -12.63 8.46
C LYS A 51 -37.86 -13.74 7.57
N THR A 52 -38.68 -14.16 6.61
CA THR A 52 -38.28 -15.00 5.48
C THR A 52 -37.08 -14.38 4.76
N ALA A 53 -35.94 -15.07 4.80
CA ALA A 53 -34.80 -14.71 3.98
C ALA A 53 -35.13 -15.05 2.51
N VAL A 54 -35.12 -14.04 1.65
CA VAL A 54 -34.99 -14.27 0.21
C VAL A 54 -33.52 -14.56 -0.05
N GLU A 55 -33.20 -15.78 -0.45
CA GLU A 55 -31.86 -16.18 -0.84
C GLU A 55 -31.44 -15.42 -2.10
N GLY A 56 -30.69 -14.33 -1.93
CA GLY A 56 -29.81 -13.85 -2.99
C GLY A 56 -28.66 -14.85 -3.16
N PRO A 57 -28.30 -15.24 -4.39
CA PRO A 57 -27.19 -16.18 -4.58
C PRO A 57 -25.92 -15.61 -3.97
N ALA A 58 -25.26 -16.39 -3.11
CA ALA A 58 -23.99 -16.01 -2.53
C ALA A 58 -23.00 -15.70 -3.66
N ALA A 59 -22.35 -14.54 -3.59
CA ALA A 59 -21.32 -14.16 -4.56
C ALA A 59 -20.10 -15.07 -4.38
N THR A 60 -20.06 -16.20 -5.10
CA THR A 60 -18.91 -17.10 -5.15
C THR A 60 -17.70 -16.33 -5.64
N VAL A 61 -16.70 -16.16 -4.76
CA VAL A 61 -15.41 -15.62 -5.12
C VAL A 61 -14.75 -16.60 -6.09
N SER A 62 -14.71 -16.25 -7.36
CA SER A 62 -14.11 -17.07 -8.42
C SER A 62 -12.58 -17.12 -8.30
N VAL A 63 -12.07 -17.89 -7.35
CA VAL A 63 -10.63 -18.13 -7.20
C VAL A 63 -10.14 -18.85 -8.45
N THR A 64 -9.27 -18.18 -9.22
CA THR A 64 -8.78 -18.68 -10.50
C THR A 64 -7.49 -19.48 -10.31
N PRO A 65 -7.26 -20.60 -11.04
CA PRO A 65 -5.98 -21.32 -11.00
C PRO A 65 -4.76 -20.42 -11.26
N ARG A 66 -3.61 -20.81 -10.75
CA ARG A 66 -2.34 -20.09 -10.93
C ARG A 66 -1.27 -21.00 -11.53
N LEU A 67 -0.60 -20.52 -12.56
CA LEU A 67 0.62 -21.14 -13.08
C LEU A 67 1.83 -20.51 -12.40
N HIS A 68 2.79 -21.32 -11.98
CA HIS A 68 4.01 -20.89 -11.28
C HIS A 68 5.27 -21.26 -12.06
N TRP A 69 6.19 -20.32 -12.19
CA TRP A 69 7.50 -20.50 -12.79
C TRP A 69 8.53 -20.97 -11.76
N ARG A 70 9.68 -21.46 -12.23
CA ARG A 70 10.81 -21.87 -11.38
C ARG A 70 11.51 -20.69 -10.70
N ASN A 71 11.44 -19.51 -11.30
CA ASN A 71 11.97 -18.25 -10.75
C ASN A 71 11.10 -17.66 -9.62
N GLY A 72 9.97 -18.28 -9.27
CA GLY A 72 9.05 -17.84 -8.22
C GLY A 72 7.84 -17.03 -8.70
N GLU A 73 7.79 -16.63 -9.97
CA GLU A 73 6.67 -15.87 -10.52
C GLU A 73 5.39 -16.70 -10.63
N SER A 74 4.24 -16.01 -10.68
CA SER A 74 2.95 -16.68 -10.92
C SER A 74 1.96 -15.83 -11.73
N LEU A 75 1.15 -16.52 -12.53
CA LEU A 75 0.15 -15.95 -13.44
C LEU A 75 -1.21 -16.61 -13.21
N PRO A 76 -2.27 -15.87 -12.83
CA PRO A 76 -3.62 -16.42 -12.78
C PRO A 76 -4.14 -16.76 -14.19
N GLY A 77 -4.97 -17.79 -14.31
CA GLY A 77 -5.56 -18.21 -15.58
C GLY A 77 -6.05 -19.66 -15.58
N THR A 78 -6.13 -20.26 -16.76
CA THR A 78 -6.59 -21.64 -16.95
C THR A 78 -5.70 -22.40 -17.93
N TRP A 79 -5.49 -23.69 -17.66
CA TRP A 79 -4.82 -24.60 -18.58
C TRP A 79 -5.75 -24.91 -19.76
N GLU A 80 -5.37 -24.51 -20.97
CA GLU A 80 -6.22 -24.63 -22.18
C GLU A 80 -5.79 -25.78 -23.09
N ASN A 81 -4.49 -26.04 -23.24
CA ASN A 81 -3.96 -27.15 -24.05
C ASN A 81 -2.61 -27.63 -23.52
N ALA A 82 -2.17 -28.82 -23.94
CA ALA A 82 -0.85 -29.38 -23.64
C ALA A 82 -0.34 -30.22 -24.81
N ARG A 83 0.98 -30.23 -24.97
CA ARG A 83 1.75 -31.09 -25.90
C ARG A 83 3.01 -31.57 -25.17
N PRO A 84 3.71 -32.61 -25.67
CA PRO A 84 5.00 -33.01 -25.13
C PRO A 84 5.94 -31.80 -24.93
N GLY A 85 6.33 -31.55 -23.68
CA GLY A 85 7.20 -30.44 -23.28
C GLY A 85 6.60 -29.03 -23.22
N SER A 86 5.32 -28.81 -23.56
CA SER A 86 4.71 -27.47 -23.67
C SER A 86 3.26 -27.40 -23.21
N ILE A 87 2.85 -26.28 -22.61
CA ILE A 87 1.46 -26.01 -22.22
C ILE A 87 0.96 -24.70 -22.81
N SER A 88 -0.34 -24.61 -23.11
CA SER A 88 -1.02 -23.34 -23.44
C SER A 88 -1.82 -22.86 -22.23
N TRP A 89 -1.51 -21.65 -21.77
CA TRP A 89 -2.13 -21.01 -20.61
C TRP A 89 -2.94 -19.78 -21.02
N ARG A 90 -4.25 -19.77 -20.75
CA ARG A 90 -5.11 -18.61 -20.98
C ARG A 90 -5.17 -17.77 -19.70
N SER A 91 -4.84 -16.48 -19.79
CA SER A 91 -4.83 -15.56 -18.65
C SER A 91 -5.47 -14.23 -19.02
N PRO A 92 -6.16 -13.53 -18.11
CA PRO A 92 -6.70 -12.19 -18.35
C PRO A 92 -5.67 -11.12 -18.77
N LEU A 93 -4.37 -11.36 -18.57
CA LEU A 93 -3.31 -10.43 -19.02
C LEU A 93 -3.08 -10.45 -20.55
N PHE A 94 -3.58 -11.47 -21.24
CA PHE A 94 -3.34 -11.70 -22.66
C PHE A 94 -4.65 -11.89 -23.43
N GLN A 95 -4.69 -11.44 -24.68
CA GLN A 95 -5.86 -11.65 -25.54
C GLN A 95 -5.98 -13.13 -25.95
N ASP A 96 -4.83 -13.74 -26.25
CA ASP A 96 -4.68 -15.15 -26.62
C ASP A 96 -3.97 -15.97 -25.53
N SER A 97 -4.07 -17.29 -25.66
CA SER A 97 -3.36 -18.23 -24.79
C SER A 97 -1.86 -18.24 -25.08
N VAL A 98 -1.07 -18.27 -24.00
CA VAL A 98 0.39 -18.26 -24.05
C VAL A 98 0.94 -19.69 -24.14
N PRO A 99 1.64 -20.07 -25.22
CA PRO A 99 2.39 -21.33 -25.26
C PRO A 99 3.71 -21.18 -24.47
N LEU A 100 3.90 -22.05 -23.49
CA LEU A 100 4.98 -22.00 -22.50
C LEU A 100 5.69 -23.35 -22.41
N LYS A 101 7.02 -23.32 -22.55
CA LYS A 101 7.87 -24.50 -22.39
C LYS A 101 7.86 -24.97 -20.93
N GLY A 102 7.47 -26.22 -20.71
CA GLY A 102 7.31 -26.83 -19.39
C GLY A 102 8.59 -26.83 -18.53
N SER A 103 9.77 -26.76 -19.15
CA SER A 103 11.06 -26.69 -18.45
C SER A 103 11.24 -25.43 -17.60
N TYR A 104 10.61 -24.31 -17.95
CA TYR A 104 10.65 -23.06 -17.16
C TYR A 104 9.63 -23.03 -16.02
N LEU A 105 8.66 -23.95 -16.06
CA LEU A 105 7.51 -23.99 -15.17
C LEU A 105 7.74 -24.95 -14.00
N ARG A 106 7.13 -24.64 -12.86
CA ARG A 106 7.25 -25.38 -11.60
C ARG A 106 6.00 -26.21 -11.32
N LEU A 107 4.84 -25.57 -11.32
CA LEU A 107 3.54 -26.20 -11.04
C LEU A 107 2.37 -25.33 -11.53
N ILE A 108 1.22 -25.96 -11.74
CA ILE A 108 -0.09 -25.31 -11.75
C ILE A 108 -0.74 -25.62 -10.40
N GLU A 109 -1.17 -24.57 -9.70
CA GLU A 109 -1.95 -24.63 -8.47
C GLU A 109 -3.43 -24.39 -8.83
N MET A 110 -4.29 -25.33 -8.46
CA MET A 110 -5.73 -25.17 -8.63
C MET A 110 -6.33 -24.55 -7.36
N PRO A 111 -7.38 -23.72 -7.48
CA PRO A 111 -8.07 -23.17 -6.33
C PRO A 111 -8.56 -24.31 -5.43
N SER A 112 -8.31 -24.20 -4.13
CA SER A 112 -8.87 -25.15 -3.18
C SER A 112 -10.39 -25.02 -3.19
N PRO A 113 -11.16 -26.11 -3.31
CA PRO A 113 -12.60 -26.02 -3.26
C PRO A 113 -13.01 -25.50 -1.88
N GLU A 114 -13.87 -24.47 -1.85
CA GLU A 114 -14.55 -24.08 -0.61
C GLU A 114 -15.39 -25.28 -0.15
N ILE A 115 -14.92 -25.96 0.90
CA ILE A 115 -15.71 -27.01 1.54
C ILE A 115 -16.84 -26.31 2.30
N SER A 116 -17.97 -26.15 1.62
CA SER A 116 -19.22 -25.74 2.25
C SER A 116 -19.52 -26.73 3.37
N THR A 117 -19.90 -26.19 4.53
CA THR A 117 -20.12 -26.97 5.75
C THR A 117 -21.28 -27.96 5.61
N GLU A 118 -22.11 -27.79 4.57
CA GLU A 118 -23.21 -28.67 4.17
C GLU A 118 -22.73 -29.99 3.53
N ARG A 119 -21.50 -30.06 3.00
CA ARG A 119 -20.92 -31.30 2.44
C ARG A 119 -20.42 -32.30 3.49
N LEU A 120 -20.67 -32.05 4.78
CA LEU A 120 -20.33 -32.97 5.87
C LEU A 120 -21.36 -34.10 6.09
N GLY A 121 -22.41 -34.17 5.27
CA GLY A 121 -23.17 -35.41 5.05
C GLY A 121 -22.42 -36.32 4.06
N VAL A 122 -22.22 -37.59 4.42
CA VAL A 122 -21.46 -38.59 3.64
C VAL A 122 -22.14 -38.87 2.29
N ALA A 123 -21.84 -38.01 1.30
CA ALA A 123 -22.47 -38.04 -0.02
C ALA A 123 -21.56 -38.73 -1.05
N ALA A 124 -21.94 -39.95 -1.43
CA ALA A 124 -21.43 -40.71 -2.57
C ALA A 124 -19.91 -40.98 -2.59
N LEU A 125 -19.54 -42.10 -1.95
CA LEU A 125 -18.38 -42.89 -2.35
C LEU A 125 -18.54 -43.39 -3.80
N ASP A 126 -18.23 -42.55 -4.80
CA ASP A 126 -17.73 -43.01 -6.11
C ASP A 126 -16.19 -43.04 -6.06
N ARG A 127 -15.69 -43.68 -5.00
CA ARG A 127 -14.29 -44.10 -4.86
C ARG A 127 -14.28 -45.59 -5.12
N GLY A 128 -13.30 -46.12 -5.84
CA GLY A 128 -13.19 -47.56 -6.02
C GLY A 128 -12.70 -48.29 -4.76
N SER A 129 -12.95 -49.60 -4.70
CA SER A 129 -12.71 -50.46 -3.54
C SER A 129 -11.28 -50.46 -3.01
N PHE A 130 -10.29 -50.15 -3.84
CA PHE A 130 -8.88 -50.17 -3.50
C PHE A 130 -8.15 -48.88 -3.86
N ALA A 131 -7.14 -48.54 -3.05
CA ALA A 131 -6.00 -47.75 -3.47
C ALA A 131 -4.86 -48.68 -3.89
N VAL A 132 -4.34 -48.47 -5.10
CA VAL A 132 -3.15 -49.11 -5.66
C VAL A 132 -2.02 -48.11 -5.56
N LEU A 133 -1.02 -48.40 -4.73
CA LEU A 133 0.22 -47.64 -4.64
C LEU A 133 1.28 -48.31 -5.53
N LEU A 134 1.97 -47.50 -6.32
CA LEU A 134 3.03 -47.91 -7.22
C LEU A 134 4.41 -47.62 -6.61
N LYS A 135 5.45 -48.28 -7.13
CA LYS A 135 6.83 -48.15 -6.63
C LYS A 135 7.47 -46.78 -6.90
N ASN A 136 6.91 -45.97 -7.80
CA ASN A 136 7.31 -44.58 -8.02
C ASN A 136 6.55 -43.56 -7.12
N GLY A 137 5.68 -44.03 -6.21
CA GLY A 137 4.88 -43.17 -5.34
C GLY A 137 3.53 -42.72 -5.92
N ASP A 138 3.23 -43.05 -7.18
CA ASP A 138 1.91 -42.82 -7.76
C ASP A 138 0.85 -43.69 -7.06
N ARG A 139 -0.36 -43.16 -6.97
CA ARG A 139 -1.53 -43.79 -6.35
C ARG A 139 -2.74 -43.68 -7.28
N VAL A 140 -3.35 -44.83 -7.62
CA VAL A 140 -4.62 -44.90 -8.36
C VAL A 140 -5.67 -45.54 -7.47
N THR A 141 -6.88 -44.97 -7.41
CA THR A 141 -8.03 -45.60 -6.74
C THR A 141 -8.99 -46.22 -7.74
N GLY A 142 -9.52 -47.41 -7.45
CA GLY A 142 -10.44 -48.12 -8.36
C GLY A 142 -10.85 -49.50 -7.85
N ASP A 143 -11.83 -50.11 -8.52
CA ASP A 143 -12.22 -51.50 -8.27
C ASP A 143 -11.28 -52.46 -9.01
N ILE A 144 -10.76 -53.47 -8.32
CA ILE A 144 -9.96 -54.51 -8.94
C ILE A 144 -10.89 -55.47 -9.68
N LEU A 145 -10.77 -55.53 -11.02
CA LEU A 145 -11.55 -56.43 -11.88
C LEU A 145 -10.93 -57.83 -12.01
N GLY A 146 -9.67 -57.99 -11.59
CA GLY A 146 -8.87 -59.20 -11.76
C GLY A 146 -7.53 -58.91 -12.44
N THR A 147 -6.88 -59.94 -12.99
CA THR A 147 -5.59 -59.81 -13.68
C THR A 147 -5.58 -60.46 -15.06
N GLU A 148 -4.90 -59.83 -16.01
CA GLU A 148 -4.64 -60.36 -17.35
C GLU A 148 -3.12 -60.53 -17.52
N GLY A 149 -2.63 -61.77 -17.42
CA GLY A 149 -1.19 -62.03 -17.36
C GLY A 149 -0.52 -61.33 -16.16
N ASN A 150 0.38 -60.38 -16.45
CA ASN A 150 1.09 -59.58 -15.46
C ASN A 150 0.45 -58.18 -15.21
N TRP A 151 -0.75 -57.94 -15.75
CA TRP A 151 -1.47 -56.66 -15.60
C TRP A 151 -2.64 -56.78 -14.62
N LEU A 152 -2.69 -55.91 -13.62
CA LEU A 152 -3.85 -55.70 -12.75
C LEU A 152 -4.86 -54.80 -13.46
N ARG A 153 -6.09 -55.27 -13.65
CA ARG A 153 -7.18 -54.46 -14.24
C ARG A 153 -7.91 -53.72 -13.13
N VAL A 154 -7.93 -52.38 -13.23
CA VAL A 154 -8.50 -51.48 -12.23
C VAL A 154 -9.52 -50.55 -12.89
N LYS A 155 -10.77 -50.59 -12.46
CA LYS A 155 -11.79 -49.62 -12.87
C LYS A 155 -11.74 -48.40 -11.95
N SER A 156 -11.06 -47.35 -12.39
CA SER A 156 -10.98 -46.07 -11.69
C SER A 156 -12.16 -45.16 -12.07
N PRO A 157 -12.84 -44.53 -11.10
CA PRO A 157 -13.82 -43.46 -11.35
C PRO A 157 -13.23 -42.29 -12.17
N ARG A 158 -11.92 -42.01 -12.00
CA ARG A 158 -11.20 -40.90 -12.62
C ARG A 158 -10.62 -41.20 -14.00
N HIS A 159 -10.23 -42.45 -14.24
CA HIS A 159 -9.48 -42.88 -15.44
C HIS A 159 -10.23 -43.86 -16.35
N GLY A 160 -11.40 -44.38 -15.92
CA GLY A 160 -12.01 -45.55 -16.54
C GLY A 160 -11.25 -46.83 -16.21
N GLU A 161 -11.25 -47.82 -17.11
CA GLU A 161 -10.46 -49.04 -16.92
C GLU A 161 -8.99 -48.80 -17.26
N VAL A 162 -8.10 -49.08 -16.31
CA VAL A 162 -6.64 -48.98 -16.47
C VAL A 162 -6.00 -50.33 -16.13
N LYS A 163 -5.00 -50.71 -16.92
CA LYS A 163 -4.15 -51.88 -16.68
C LYS A 163 -2.81 -51.43 -16.10
N LEU A 164 -2.50 -51.89 -14.90
CA LEU A 164 -1.28 -51.54 -14.14
C LEU A 164 -0.33 -52.74 -14.04
N ASN A 165 0.96 -52.55 -14.31
CA ASN A 165 1.95 -53.63 -14.27
C ASN A 165 2.14 -54.12 -12.83
N TRP A 166 1.86 -55.41 -12.58
CA TRP A 166 1.93 -56.04 -11.25
C TRP A 166 3.30 -55.86 -10.56
N GLN A 167 4.41 -55.91 -11.32
CA GLN A 167 5.75 -55.74 -10.77
C GLN A 167 6.01 -54.31 -10.24
N GLY A 168 5.27 -53.33 -10.76
CA GLY A 168 5.30 -51.94 -10.34
C GLY A 168 4.47 -51.63 -9.09
N ILE A 169 3.66 -52.58 -8.59
CA ILE A 169 2.78 -52.37 -7.44
C ILE A 169 3.56 -52.57 -6.12
N SER A 170 3.55 -51.53 -5.28
CA SER A 170 4.13 -51.57 -3.93
C SER A 170 3.10 -51.99 -2.89
N SER A 171 1.86 -51.50 -2.98
CA SER A 171 0.80 -51.80 -2.01
C SER A 171 -0.60 -51.79 -2.65
N LEU A 172 -1.47 -52.71 -2.22
CA LEU A 172 -2.92 -52.63 -2.43
C LEU A 172 -3.56 -52.41 -1.06
N ARG A 173 -4.43 -51.40 -0.93
CA ARG A 173 -5.12 -51.09 0.33
C ARG A 173 -6.61 -50.96 0.08
N ARG A 174 -7.43 -51.79 0.72
CA ARG A 174 -8.88 -51.70 0.67
C ARG A 174 -9.36 -50.42 1.36
N LEU A 175 -10.23 -49.68 0.70
CA LEU A 175 -10.83 -48.44 1.20
C LEU A 175 -12.23 -48.68 1.80
N HIS A 176 -12.95 -49.70 1.31
CA HIS A 176 -14.27 -50.12 1.80
C HIS A 176 -14.60 -51.56 1.38
N GLY A 177 -15.68 -52.11 1.96
CA GLY A 177 -16.09 -53.51 1.79
C GLY A 177 -15.33 -54.46 2.75
N ALA A 178 -15.73 -55.73 2.78
CA ALA A 178 -15.09 -56.78 3.60
C ALA A 178 -14.82 -56.39 5.08
N GLY A 179 -15.78 -55.69 5.72
CA GLY A 179 -15.67 -55.23 7.12
C GLY A 179 -14.88 -53.93 7.33
N VAL A 180 -14.36 -53.30 6.27
CA VAL A 180 -13.75 -51.96 6.34
C VAL A 180 -14.84 -50.90 6.32
N ILE A 181 -14.95 -50.15 7.42
CA ILE A 181 -15.90 -49.04 7.61
C ILE A 181 -15.31 -47.74 7.06
N PHE A 182 -14.01 -47.55 7.26
CA PHE A 182 -13.22 -46.50 6.61
C PHE A 182 -11.79 -47.00 6.38
N GLY A 183 -11.30 -46.91 5.15
CA GLY A 183 -9.88 -47.09 4.83
C GLY A 183 -9.32 -45.82 4.20
N GLY A 184 -8.30 -45.22 4.82
CA GLY A 184 -7.70 -43.98 4.37
C GLY A 184 -6.42 -43.59 5.12
N PRO A 185 -6.09 -42.29 5.21
CA PRO A 185 -6.65 -41.23 4.37
C PRO A 185 -6.46 -41.51 2.86
N SER A 186 -7.26 -40.80 2.07
CA SER A 186 -7.25 -40.83 0.60
C SER A 186 -7.43 -39.40 0.13
N GLY A 187 -6.44 -38.56 0.44
CA GLY A 187 -6.62 -37.10 0.38
C GLY A 187 -7.60 -36.57 1.43
N ILE A 188 -8.02 -35.33 1.24
CA ILE A 188 -8.71 -34.50 2.26
C ILE A 188 -10.23 -34.72 2.27
N GLU A 189 -10.80 -35.24 1.19
CA GLU A 189 -12.25 -35.40 1.06
C GLU A 189 -12.80 -36.37 2.11
N GLY A 190 -13.85 -35.94 2.83
CA GLY A 190 -14.43 -36.63 3.98
C GLY A 190 -13.90 -36.13 5.34
N TRP A 191 -12.74 -35.48 5.37
CA TRP A 191 -12.21 -34.83 6.58
C TRP A 191 -12.66 -33.36 6.66
N GLY A 192 -13.10 -32.93 7.83
CA GLY A 192 -13.34 -31.53 8.16
C GLY A 192 -12.15 -30.92 8.90
N ALA A 193 -11.66 -29.77 8.42
CA ALA A 193 -10.78 -28.93 9.23
C ALA A 193 -11.63 -28.19 10.27
N VAL A 194 -11.28 -28.28 11.55
CA VAL A 194 -11.98 -27.60 12.65
C VAL A 194 -11.01 -26.63 13.33
N ASP A 195 -11.34 -25.34 13.31
CA ASP A 195 -10.65 -24.37 14.16
C ASP A 195 -11.32 -24.32 15.53
N THR A 196 -10.50 -24.42 16.58
CA THR A 196 -10.91 -24.30 17.99
C THR A 196 -11.62 -22.97 18.35
N LYS A 197 -11.57 -21.94 17.48
CA LYS A 197 -12.07 -20.59 17.78
C LYS A 197 -13.02 -19.97 16.74
N GLY A 198 -13.48 -20.72 15.73
CA GLY A 198 -14.56 -20.27 14.82
C GLY A 198 -14.24 -19.08 13.91
N GLY A 199 -12.96 -18.76 13.69
CA GLY A 199 -12.49 -17.80 12.68
C GLY A 199 -12.37 -18.40 11.27
N GLU A 200 -12.01 -17.58 10.28
CA GLU A 200 -11.98 -17.92 8.85
C GLU A 200 -11.31 -19.27 8.48
N LYS A 201 -11.96 -20.00 7.58
CA LYS A 201 -11.54 -21.31 7.06
C LYS A 201 -10.33 -21.19 6.10
N SER A 202 -9.11 -21.11 6.61
CA SER A 202 -7.92 -21.44 5.79
C SER A 202 -7.48 -22.90 6.02
N LEU A 203 -7.17 -23.61 4.94
CA LEU A 203 -6.79 -25.02 4.98
C LEU A 203 -5.42 -25.20 5.63
N SER A 204 -5.42 -25.65 6.88
CA SER A 204 -4.22 -25.98 7.64
C SER A 204 -3.68 -27.38 7.36
N TRP A 205 -4.54 -28.29 6.88
CA TRP A 205 -4.20 -29.66 6.50
C TRP A 205 -4.37 -29.84 4.98
N PHE A 206 -3.45 -30.57 4.35
CA PHE A 206 -3.40 -30.76 2.90
C PHE A 206 -3.02 -32.19 2.50
N ALA A 207 -3.37 -32.59 1.27
CA ALA A 207 -3.04 -33.90 0.72
C ALA A 207 -1.56 -34.02 0.35
N LEU A 208 -0.93 -35.08 0.85
CA LEU A 208 0.46 -35.44 0.64
C LEU A 208 0.60 -36.65 -0.30
N GLU A 209 1.83 -37.11 -0.50
CA GLU A 209 2.13 -38.27 -1.36
C GLU A 209 1.49 -39.56 -0.84
N GLY A 210 1.14 -40.45 -1.76
CA GLY A 210 0.38 -41.66 -1.43
C GLY A 210 -1.02 -41.39 -0.83
N GLY A 211 -1.53 -40.15 -0.84
CA GLY A 211 -2.83 -39.77 -0.29
C GLY A 211 -2.89 -39.61 1.24
N SER A 212 -1.72 -39.52 1.89
CA SER A 212 -1.58 -39.09 3.30
C SER A 212 -2.07 -37.64 3.50
N LEU A 213 -2.26 -37.22 4.75
CA LEU A 213 -2.65 -35.84 5.10
C LEU A 213 -1.60 -35.21 5.98
N GLY A 214 -1.19 -33.96 5.71
CA GLY A 214 -0.17 -33.28 6.50
C GLY A 214 -0.51 -31.84 6.85
N THR A 215 0.14 -31.34 7.91
CA THR A 215 0.15 -29.93 8.30
C THR A 215 1.56 -29.51 8.73
N GLN A 216 1.91 -28.24 8.49
CA GLN A 216 3.13 -27.58 8.99
C GLN A 216 2.77 -26.44 9.97
N GLN A 217 1.58 -26.50 10.57
CA GLN A 217 1.07 -25.46 11.45
C GLN A 217 0.69 -26.06 12.81
N TRP A 218 1.20 -25.43 13.85
CA TRP A 218 0.86 -25.72 15.24
C TRP A 218 -0.63 -25.46 15.55
N ASN A 219 -1.20 -26.25 16.46
CA ASN A 219 -2.59 -26.14 16.95
C ASN A 219 -3.65 -26.21 15.84
N ARG A 220 -3.48 -27.16 14.90
CA ARG A 220 -4.40 -27.38 13.78
C ARG A 220 -5.03 -28.76 13.83
N SER A 221 -6.36 -28.79 13.78
CA SER A 221 -7.13 -30.03 13.96
C SER A 221 -7.82 -30.50 12.67
N LEU A 222 -7.94 -31.82 12.58
CA LEU A 222 -8.55 -32.57 11.49
C LEU A 222 -9.58 -33.53 12.11
N ALA A 223 -10.84 -33.50 11.66
CA ALA A 223 -11.92 -34.31 12.19
C ALA A 223 -12.62 -35.13 11.11
N MET A 224 -13.11 -36.32 11.48
CA MET A 224 -13.88 -37.23 10.63
C MET A 224 -15.15 -37.64 11.40
N PRO A 225 -16.36 -37.33 10.89
CA PRO A 225 -17.60 -37.90 11.42
C PRO A 225 -17.71 -39.36 10.96
N LEU A 226 -17.72 -40.31 11.91
CA LEU A 226 -17.72 -41.74 11.59
C LEU A 226 -18.40 -42.57 12.68
N LYS A 227 -19.39 -43.39 12.29
CA LYS A 227 -19.99 -44.37 13.20
C LYS A 227 -19.00 -45.50 13.49
N ILE A 228 -18.55 -45.59 14.74
CA ILE A 228 -17.68 -46.67 15.25
C ILE A 228 -18.58 -47.86 15.66
N PRO A 229 -18.24 -49.11 15.28
CA PRO A 229 -19.02 -50.31 15.61
C PRO A 229 -18.79 -50.77 17.06
N ASP A 230 -19.65 -51.66 17.57
CA ASP A 230 -19.54 -52.21 18.94
C ASP A 230 -18.19 -52.90 19.19
N LYS A 231 -17.63 -53.58 18.19
CA LYS A 231 -16.25 -54.07 18.21
C LYS A 231 -15.48 -53.48 17.04
N ALA A 232 -14.60 -52.54 17.33
CA ALA A 232 -13.88 -51.76 16.33
C ALA A 232 -12.37 -52.02 16.41
N ARG A 233 -11.73 -52.07 15.25
CA ARG A 233 -10.28 -51.93 15.14
C ARG A 233 -9.97 -50.62 14.43
N ILE A 234 -9.21 -49.76 15.10
CA ILE A 234 -8.73 -48.48 14.60
C ILE A 234 -7.22 -48.57 14.44
N ASP A 235 -6.75 -48.40 13.22
CA ASP A 235 -5.35 -48.48 12.82
C ASP A 235 -4.88 -47.08 12.43
N VAL A 236 -3.80 -46.58 13.03
CA VAL A 236 -3.27 -45.24 12.76
C VAL A 236 -1.74 -45.25 12.64
N VAL A 237 -1.20 -44.47 11.69
CA VAL A 237 0.24 -44.18 11.57
C VAL A 237 0.41 -42.67 11.39
N LEU A 238 1.27 -42.09 12.23
CA LEU A 238 1.62 -40.67 12.26
C LEU A 238 3.11 -40.49 11.98
N ARG A 239 3.49 -39.36 11.37
CA ARG A 239 4.88 -38.95 11.13
C ARG A 239 5.08 -37.47 11.42
N ALA A 240 6.30 -37.06 11.73
CA ALA A 240 6.71 -35.66 11.84
C ALA A 240 8.18 -35.49 11.42
N SER A 241 8.63 -34.25 11.17
CA SER A 241 10.05 -33.97 10.89
C SER A 241 10.96 -34.22 12.10
N GLU A 242 10.40 -34.09 13.31
CA GLU A 242 11.02 -34.40 14.59
C GLU A 242 10.23 -35.54 15.27
N MET A 243 9.83 -35.41 16.54
CA MET A 243 8.96 -36.39 17.20
C MET A 243 7.48 -36.01 17.03
N PRO A 244 6.57 -36.94 16.70
CA PRO A 244 5.14 -36.63 16.59
C PRO A 244 4.52 -36.18 17.93
N ASP A 245 4.17 -34.90 18.03
CA ASP A 245 3.40 -34.35 19.14
C ASP A 245 1.94 -34.09 18.71
N PHE A 246 1.01 -34.89 19.23
CA PHE A 246 -0.36 -34.97 18.74
C PHE A 246 -1.38 -35.29 19.84
N SER A 247 -2.66 -35.09 19.53
CA SER A 247 -3.80 -35.59 20.31
C SER A 247 -4.84 -36.19 19.38
N LEU A 248 -5.08 -37.50 19.47
CA LEU A 248 -6.10 -38.26 18.74
C LEU A 248 -7.27 -38.59 19.67
N GLN A 249 -8.40 -37.90 19.52
CA GLN A 249 -9.61 -38.12 20.30
C GLN A 249 -10.57 -39.08 19.60
N LEU A 250 -11.09 -40.05 20.35
CA LEU A 250 -12.13 -40.99 19.94
C LEU A 250 -13.42 -40.66 20.71
N ASN A 251 -14.37 -39.99 20.05
CA ASN A 251 -15.70 -39.77 20.63
C ASN A 251 -16.56 -41.01 20.41
N LEU A 252 -16.78 -41.76 21.49
CA LEU A 252 -17.46 -43.06 21.53
C LEU A 252 -18.89 -42.95 22.11
N GLY A 253 -19.54 -41.78 22.01
CA GLY A 253 -20.88 -41.53 22.56
C GLY A 253 -20.90 -41.12 24.03
N GLY A 254 -19.84 -40.43 24.49
CA GLY A 254 -19.66 -39.98 25.87
C GLY A 254 -18.40 -39.12 26.01
N ASN A 255 -17.80 -39.06 27.20
CA ASN A 255 -16.49 -38.40 27.35
C ASN A 255 -15.45 -39.08 26.44
N PRO A 256 -14.78 -38.35 25.53
CA PRO A 256 -13.88 -38.95 24.55
C PRO A 256 -12.66 -39.60 25.23
N VAL A 257 -12.21 -40.72 24.69
CA VAL A 257 -10.91 -41.30 25.04
C VAL A 257 -9.87 -40.71 24.09
N THR A 258 -8.81 -40.16 24.62
CA THR A 258 -7.76 -39.48 23.85
C THR A 258 -6.47 -40.29 23.92
N ILE A 259 -5.81 -40.49 22.78
CA ILE A 259 -4.42 -40.95 22.71
C ILE A 259 -3.56 -39.74 22.36
N GLU A 260 -2.63 -39.35 23.21
CA GLU A 260 -1.83 -38.14 23.01
C GLU A 260 -0.38 -38.28 23.50
N THR A 261 0.50 -37.41 23.00
CA THR A 261 1.89 -37.30 23.47
C THR A 261 1.98 -36.31 24.63
N TRP A 262 2.61 -36.70 25.74
CA TRP A 262 3.07 -35.83 26.81
C TRP A 262 4.60 -35.91 26.86
N ASP A 263 5.28 -34.85 26.39
CA ASP A 263 6.74 -34.85 26.14
C ASP A 263 7.16 -36.03 25.24
N THR A 264 7.76 -37.08 25.81
CA THR A 264 8.22 -38.27 25.09
C THR A 264 7.34 -39.50 25.31
N VAL A 265 6.23 -39.38 26.06
CA VAL A 265 5.37 -40.50 26.45
C VAL A 265 4.01 -40.41 25.78
N VAL A 266 3.59 -41.50 25.13
CA VAL A 266 2.23 -41.67 24.62
C VAL A 266 1.34 -42.16 25.75
N VAL A 267 0.25 -41.44 26.02
CA VAL A 267 -0.73 -41.73 27.06
C VAL A 267 -2.13 -41.93 26.46
N ALA A 268 -2.91 -42.81 27.06
CA ALA A 268 -4.37 -42.85 26.91
C ALA A 268 -5.02 -42.07 28.05
N THR A 269 -5.88 -41.09 27.75
CA THR A 269 -6.51 -40.20 28.73
C THR A 269 -8.03 -40.15 28.58
N GLN A 270 -8.75 -39.95 29.70
CA GLN A 270 -10.18 -39.62 29.72
C GLN A 270 -10.48 -38.83 31.01
N GLY A 271 -10.68 -37.52 30.89
CA GLY A 271 -10.83 -36.64 32.05
C GLY A 271 -9.54 -36.52 32.85
N ASP A 272 -9.59 -36.86 34.14
CA ASP A 272 -8.46 -36.90 35.07
C ASP A 272 -7.69 -38.24 35.07
N ARG A 273 -8.22 -39.27 34.39
CA ARG A 273 -7.61 -40.60 34.32
C ARG A 273 -6.65 -40.70 33.13
N PHE A 274 -5.46 -41.25 33.34
CA PHE A 274 -4.51 -41.57 32.28
C PHE A 274 -3.82 -42.93 32.48
N VAL A 275 -3.34 -43.53 31.39
CA VAL A 275 -2.49 -44.73 31.37
C VAL A 275 -1.34 -44.50 30.36
N PRO A 276 -0.07 -44.59 30.77
CA PRO A 276 1.05 -44.56 29.83
C PRO A 276 1.09 -45.84 28.99
N LEU A 277 1.31 -45.70 27.69
CA LEU A 277 1.31 -46.80 26.72
C LEU A 277 2.71 -47.11 26.18
N GLN A 278 3.48 -46.08 25.82
CA GLN A 278 4.82 -46.22 25.23
C GLN A 278 5.64 -44.96 25.44
N THR A 279 6.95 -45.09 25.65
CA THR A 279 7.92 -43.99 25.50
C THR A 279 8.53 -44.02 24.10
N LEU A 280 8.58 -42.87 23.43
CA LEU A 280 9.12 -42.69 22.08
C LEU A 280 10.64 -42.45 22.12
N GLN A 281 11.41 -43.08 21.22
CA GLN A 281 12.87 -43.00 21.22
C GLN A 281 13.42 -42.19 20.03
N LYS A 282 13.15 -40.87 19.99
CA LYS A 282 13.44 -40.00 18.82
C LYS A 282 12.94 -40.58 17.48
N GLU A 283 11.87 -41.37 17.53
CA GLU A 283 11.25 -41.99 16.36
C GLU A 283 10.45 -40.92 15.61
N GLN A 284 10.71 -40.76 14.30
CA GLN A 284 9.98 -39.83 13.42
C GLN A 284 8.61 -40.37 12.99
N ASP A 285 8.44 -41.70 13.04
CA ASP A 285 7.24 -42.45 12.69
C ASP A 285 6.69 -43.14 13.93
N VAL A 286 5.38 -42.99 14.20
CA VAL A 286 4.71 -43.66 15.32
C VAL A 286 3.39 -44.26 14.84
N GLY A 287 3.16 -45.54 15.10
CA GLY A 287 1.95 -46.23 14.66
C GLY A 287 1.32 -47.12 15.72
N PHE A 288 -0.02 -47.08 15.78
CA PHE A 288 -0.83 -47.77 16.78
C PHE A 288 -1.96 -48.57 16.13
N ARG A 289 -2.39 -49.61 16.84
CA ARG A 289 -3.61 -50.36 16.60
C ARG A 289 -4.42 -50.38 17.88
N LEU A 290 -5.64 -49.88 17.82
CA LEU A 290 -6.56 -49.73 18.93
C LEU A 290 -7.74 -50.67 18.69
N CYS A 291 -7.95 -51.64 19.58
CA CYS A 291 -9.08 -52.55 19.54
C CYS A 291 -10.08 -52.14 20.62
N TRP A 292 -11.24 -51.64 20.20
CA TRP A 292 -12.35 -51.23 21.06
C TRP A 292 -13.38 -52.34 21.17
N ASP A 293 -13.84 -52.61 22.38
CA ASP A 293 -15.02 -53.44 22.65
C ASP A 293 -15.99 -52.66 23.55
N HIS A 294 -17.10 -52.21 22.97
CA HIS A 294 -18.14 -51.43 23.63
C HIS A 294 -18.79 -52.18 24.81
N SER A 295 -18.91 -53.51 24.73
CA SER A 295 -19.54 -54.33 25.77
C SER A 295 -18.71 -54.40 27.07
N SER A 296 -17.38 -54.39 26.94
CA SER A 296 -16.45 -54.36 28.08
C SER A 296 -15.89 -52.96 28.38
N ARG A 297 -16.16 -51.98 27.50
CA ARG A 297 -15.58 -50.62 27.49
C ARG A 297 -14.05 -50.61 27.51
N GLN A 298 -13.42 -51.63 26.95
CA GLN A 298 -11.96 -51.74 26.88
C GLN A 298 -11.45 -51.25 25.53
N LEU A 299 -10.43 -50.40 25.58
CA LEU A 299 -9.58 -50.02 24.45
C LEU A 299 -8.21 -50.69 24.64
N ALA A 300 -7.98 -51.81 23.97
CA ALA A 300 -6.66 -52.45 23.95
C ALA A 300 -5.76 -51.76 22.92
N CYS A 301 -4.58 -51.32 23.34
CA CYS A 301 -3.60 -50.65 22.48
C CYS A 301 -2.45 -51.59 22.15
N TYR A 302 -2.08 -51.61 20.87
CA TYR A 302 -0.94 -52.34 20.32
C TYR A 302 -0.09 -51.37 19.50
N ARG A 303 1.22 -51.60 19.42
CA ARG A 303 2.07 -51.02 18.36
C ARG A 303 1.54 -51.45 17.00
N TRP A 304 1.89 -50.69 15.96
CA TRP A 304 1.56 -50.99 14.57
C TRP A 304 1.89 -52.43 14.13
N ASN A 305 2.97 -52.99 14.69
CA ASN A 305 3.47 -54.33 14.40
C ASN A 305 2.70 -55.45 15.13
N GLY A 306 1.65 -55.15 15.90
CA GLY A 306 0.85 -56.12 16.65
C GLY A 306 1.34 -56.41 18.08
N GLU A 307 2.42 -55.79 18.55
CA GLU A 307 2.86 -55.91 19.95
C GLU A 307 1.92 -55.18 20.92
N LYS A 308 1.41 -55.85 21.94
CA LYS A 308 0.48 -55.28 22.92
C LYS A 308 1.20 -54.28 23.85
N LEU A 309 0.73 -53.04 23.87
CA LEU A 309 1.23 -51.96 24.73
C LEU A 309 0.48 -51.91 26.07
N GLY A 310 -0.84 -52.09 26.04
CA GLY A 310 -1.66 -52.04 27.25
C GLY A 310 -3.16 -52.03 26.93
N PHE A 311 -3.97 -51.70 27.93
CA PHE A 311 -5.41 -51.46 27.74
C PHE A 311 -5.90 -50.32 28.63
N PHE A 312 -6.95 -49.64 28.19
CA PHE A 312 -7.61 -48.57 28.92
C PHE A 312 -9.11 -48.89 29.04
N THR A 313 -9.65 -48.87 30.27
CA THR A 313 -11.09 -49.08 30.50
C THR A 313 -11.79 -47.73 30.64
N ALA A 314 -12.58 -47.38 29.63
CA ALA A 314 -13.36 -46.14 29.59
C ALA A 314 -14.44 -46.14 30.67
N SER A 315 -14.56 -45.02 31.36
CA SER A 315 -15.65 -44.79 32.31
C SER A 315 -17.00 -44.66 31.60
N ALA A 316 -18.08 -45.05 32.28
CA ALA A 316 -19.40 -44.53 31.91
C ALA A 316 -19.36 -43.00 32.09
N GLY A 317 -19.85 -42.23 31.11
CA GLY A 317 -19.96 -40.80 31.28
C GLY A 317 -20.86 -40.47 32.48
N LEU A 318 -20.35 -39.66 33.41
CA LEU A 318 -21.22 -38.91 34.32
C LEU A 318 -21.98 -37.89 33.48
N GLU A 319 -23.31 -37.99 33.45
CA GLU A 319 -24.13 -36.93 32.88
C GLU A 319 -23.92 -35.64 33.69
N GLY A 320 -23.35 -34.62 33.05
CA GLY A 320 -23.39 -33.23 33.52
C GLY A 320 -22.67 -32.89 34.83
N SER A 321 -21.35 -32.69 34.79
CA SER A 321 -20.62 -31.86 35.79
C SER A 321 -20.13 -30.54 35.19
N GLY A 322 -21.00 -29.85 34.45
CA GLY A 322 -20.75 -28.52 33.91
C GLY A 322 -20.71 -27.43 34.99
N LYS A 323 -19.59 -27.28 35.69
CA LYS A 323 -19.29 -26.03 36.43
C LYS A 323 -18.74 -24.99 35.46
N GLY A 324 -19.58 -24.12 34.91
CA GLY A 324 -19.03 -22.99 34.13
C GLY A 324 -19.90 -22.08 33.28
N SER A 325 -21.21 -22.29 33.12
CA SER A 325 -22.05 -21.28 32.45
C SER A 325 -23.53 -21.35 32.86
N ARG A 326 -24.13 -20.19 33.15
CA ARG A 326 -25.58 -20.04 33.28
C ARG A 326 -26.15 -19.69 31.91
N GLY A 327 -26.70 -20.69 31.23
CA GLY A 327 -27.65 -20.53 30.12
C GLY A 327 -29.00 -21.15 30.49
N PRO A 328 -30.12 -20.75 29.87
CA PRO A 328 -31.44 -21.28 30.20
C PRO A 328 -31.54 -22.77 29.86
N ALA A 329 -32.12 -23.55 30.77
CA ALA A 329 -32.38 -24.96 30.58
C ALA A 329 -33.65 -25.16 29.74
N ASP A 330 -33.48 -25.51 28.46
CA ASP A 330 -34.44 -26.31 27.68
C ASP A 330 -33.84 -26.69 26.30
N ALA A 331 -32.81 -27.54 26.35
CA ALA A 331 -32.37 -28.36 25.22
C ALA A 331 -31.45 -29.47 25.75
N THR A 332 -31.96 -30.69 25.88
CA THR A 332 -31.09 -31.86 26.06
C THR A 332 -30.21 -31.95 24.81
N PRO A 333 -28.87 -31.82 24.90
CA PRO A 333 -28.03 -31.86 23.71
C PRO A 333 -28.17 -33.24 23.07
N ALA A 334 -28.57 -33.27 21.80
CA ALA A 334 -28.55 -34.50 21.02
C ALA A 334 -27.13 -35.11 21.11
N PRO A 335 -27.00 -36.43 21.32
CA PRO A 335 -25.69 -37.05 21.46
C PRO A 335 -24.87 -36.75 20.22
N ALA A 336 -23.71 -36.09 20.41
CA ALA A 336 -22.83 -35.73 19.32
C ALA A 336 -22.50 -37.00 18.51
N PRO A 337 -22.55 -36.96 17.17
CA PRO A 337 -22.20 -38.12 16.36
C PRO A 337 -20.79 -38.58 16.71
N ALA A 338 -20.54 -39.88 16.62
CA ALA A 338 -19.20 -40.40 16.83
C ALA A 338 -18.23 -39.72 15.84
N THR A 339 -17.18 -39.13 16.39
CA THR A 339 -16.20 -38.31 15.66
C THR A 339 -14.81 -38.71 16.10
N ILE A 340 -13.90 -38.79 15.14
CA ILE A 340 -12.48 -38.98 15.41
C ILE A 340 -11.77 -37.68 15.04
N SER A 341 -10.99 -37.11 15.94
CA SER A 341 -10.24 -35.87 15.68
C SER A 341 -8.77 -35.99 16.03
N LEU A 342 -7.91 -35.47 15.16
CA LEU A 342 -6.47 -35.41 15.32
C LEU A 342 -6.02 -33.95 15.40
N LEU A 343 -5.33 -33.57 16.46
CA LEU A 343 -4.74 -32.25 16.67
C LEU A 343 -3.22 -32.34 16.54
N ASN A 344 -2.63 -31.47 15.72
CA ASN A 344 -1.18 -31.23 15.75
C ASN A 344 -0.82 -30.31 16.93
N LYS A 345 0.03 -30.79 17.86
CA LYS A 345 0.59 -30.03 18.98
C LYS A 345 2.04 -29.60 18.74
N GLY A 346 2.71 -30.15 17.71
CA GLY A 346 4.09 -29.83 17.32
C GLY A 346 4.22 -28.92 16.08
N ARG A 347 5.43 -28.91 15.50
CA ARG A 347 5.81 -28.13 14.31
C ARG A 347 5.07 -28.59 13.05
N ASP A 348 5.06 -29.89 12.82
CA ASP A 348 4.43 -30.54 11.68
C ASP A 348 3.90 -31.91 12.09
N LEU A 349 2.87 -32.39 11.37
CA LEU A 349 2.28 -33.70 11.60
C LEU A 349 1.69 -34.25 10.31
N VAL A 350 1.91 -35.54 10.06
CA VAL A 350 1.38 -36.29 8.91
C VAL A 350 0.59 -37.50 9.40
N LEU A 351 -0.66 -37.60 8.97
CA LEU A 351 -1.47 -38.81 9.04
C LEU A 351 -1.19 -39.67 7.80
N GLU A 352 -0.31 -40.65 7.97
CA GLU A 352 0.15 -41.57 6.91
C GLU A 352 -0.89 -42.67 6.62
N TYR A 353 -1.51 -43.20 7.67
CA TYR A 353 -2.51 -44.26 7.57
C TYR A 353 -3.59 -44.08 8.64
N PHE A 354 -4.84 -44.34 8.25
CA PHE A 354 -5.99 -44.36 9.14
C PHE A 354 -7.07 -45.33 8.64
N SER A 355 -7.38 -46.39 9.38
CA SER A 355 -8.53 -47.24 9.06
C SER A 355 -9.35 -47.64 10.27
N VAL A 356 -10.67 -47.72 10.09
CA VAL A 356 -11.64 -48.18 11.08
C VAL A 356 -12.39 -49.36 10.46
N ARG A 357 -12.45 -50.48 11.19
CA ARG A 357 -12.96 -51.76 10.72
C ARG A 357 -13.75 -52.45 11.82
N GLU A 358 -14.63 -53.36 11.45
CA GLU A 358 -15.17 -54.33 12.42
C GLU A 358 -14.03 -55.23 12.94
N TRP A 359 -14.12 -55.63 14.22
CA TRP A 359 -13.09 -56.44 14.87
C TRP A 359 -13.66 -57.79 15.32
N SER A 360 -13.06 -58.87 14.83
CA SER A 360 -13.43 -60.27 15.15
C SER A 360 -13.13 -60.70 16.59
N GLY A 361 -12.58 -59.82 17.43
CA GLY A 361 -12.18 -60.11 18.82
C GLY A 361 -10.86 -60.89 18.95
N ARG A 362 -10.23 -61.31 17.84
CA ARG A 362 -8.91 -61.95 17.85
C ARG A 362 -7.81 -60.91 18.06
N GLU A 363 -6.82 -61.21 18.90
CA GLU A 363 -5.66 -60.32 19.07
C GLU A 363 -4.86 -60.19 17.76
N PRO A 364 -4.28 -59.00 17.48
CA PRO A 364 -3.39 -58.80 16.34
C PRO A 364 -2.17 -59.72 16.35
N SER A 365 -1.87 -60.38 15.24
CA SER A 365 -0.61 -61.10 15.06
C SER A 365 0.59 -60.15 15.15
N LYS A 366 1.58 -60.47 15.98
CA LYS A 366 2.86 -59.74 16.05
C LYS A 366 3.72 -60.04 14.80
N ARG A 367 4.33 -59.00 14.23
CA ARG A 367 5.28 -59.03 13.11
C ARG A 367 6.56 -58.25 13.50
N ASN A 368 7.70 -58.60 12.90
CA ASN A 368 8.90 -57.77 12.97
C ASN A 368 9.13 -57.05 11.63
N PRO A 369 9.64 -55.80 11.61
CA PRO A 369 10.11 -55.19 10.37
C PRO A 369 11.29 -55.98 9.79
N GLY A 370 11.27 -56.27 8.49
CA GLY A 370 12.42 -56.87 7.78
C GLY A 370 12.28 -58.33 7.32
N ASP A 371 11.12 -58.98 7.47
CA ASP A 371 10.92 -60.40 7.12
C ASP A 371 11.10 -60.75 5.61
N GLY A 372 11.24 -59.76 4.71
CA GLY A 372 11.70 -59.96 3.31
C GLY A 372 10.73 -60.69 2.38
N ALA A 373 9.46 -60.84 2.77
CA ALA A 373 8.45 -61.59 2.04
C ALA A 373 7.13 -60.80 1.97
N ALA A 374 6.46 -60.83 0.81
CA ALA A 374 5.24 -60.05 0.61
C ALA A 374 4.15 -60.47 1.61
N VAL A 375 3.38 -59.48 2.07
CA VAL A 375 2.43 -59.64 3.17
C VAL A 375 1.03 -59.27 2.73
N ALA A 376 0.08 -60.16 3.00
CA ALA A 376 -1.34 -59.89 2.83
C ALA A 376 -2.08 -59.96 4.16
N GLU A 377 -2.94 -58.98 4.41
CA GLU A 377 -3.92 -58.97 5.49
C GLU A 377 -5.30 -59.29 4.91
N ILE A 378 -6.03 -60.15 5.62
CA ILE A 378 -7.30 -60.76 5.19
C ILE A 378 -8.46 -60.23 6.05
N SER A 379 -9.67 -60.28 5.52
CA SER A 379 -10.93 -59.84 6.14
C SER A 379 -11.17 -60.43 7.55
N ASP A 380 -10.73 -61.65 7.81
CA ASP A 380 -10.85 -62.31 9.14
C ASP A 380 -9.83 -61.82 10.19
N GLY A 381 -8.90 -60.96 9.78
CA GLY A 381 -7.79 -60.42 10.58
C GLY A 381 -6.51 -61.26 10.53
N SER A 382 -6.48 -62.36 9.77
CA SER A 382 -5.25 -63.15 9.57
C SER A 382 -4.26 -62.45 8.63
N VAL A 383 -2.98 -62.80 8.78
CA VAL A 383 -1.87 -62.26 7.99
C VAL A 383 -1.13 -63.41 7.33
N TRP A 384 -1.01 -63.38 6.01
CA TRP A 384 -0.24 -64.34 5.21
C TRP A 384 1.05 -63.70 4.72
N VAL A 385 2.15 -64.44 4.80
CA VAL A 385 3.50 -63.97 4.44
C VAL A 385 4.10 -64.96 3.43
N GLY A 386 4.68 -64.46 2.34
CA GLY A 386 5.35 -65.29 1.34
C GLY A 386 5.47 -64.62 -0.03
N ALA A 387 6.07 -65.32 -1.00
CA ALA A 387 6.08 -64.85 -2.38
C ALA A 387 4.65 -64.81 -2.94
N ALA A 388 4.25 -63.66 -3.50
CA ALA A 388 2.91 -63.42 -4.05
C ALA A 388 2.93 -63.41 -5.58
N LYS A 389 1.96 -64.11 -6.20
CA LYS A 389 1.72 -64.07 -7.66
C LYS A 389 0.27 -63.71 -7.95
N PRO A 390 0.00 -62.92 -9.02
CA PRO A 390 -1.36 -62.63 -9.45
C PRO A 390 -2.03 -63.88 -10.02
N SER A 391 -3.35 -63.94 -9.91
CA SER A 391 -4.24 -64.90 -10.54
C SER A 391 -5.54 -64.21 -10.95
N ALA A 392 -6.28 -64.80 -11.89
CA ALA A 392 -7.42 -64.15 -12.55
C ALA A 392 -8.45 -63.46 -11.61
N LYS A 393 -8.62 -63.94 -10.37
CA LYS A 393 -9.54 -63.39 -9.36
C LYS A 393 -8.90 -63.08 -7.99
N GLY A 394 -7.58 -63.15 -7.86
CA GLY A 394 -6.92 -63.03 -6.54
C GLY A 394 -5.42 -63.21 -6.57
N LEU A 395 -4.81 -63.45 -5.40
CA LEU A 395 -3.39 -63.67 -5.22
C LEU A 395 -3.10 -65.12 -4.80
N VAL A 396 -1.95 -65.66 -5.22
CA VAL A 396 -1.40 -66.90 -4.65
C VAL A 396 -0.21 -66.54 -3.78
N ILE A 397 -0.31 -66.81 -2.48
CA ILE A 397 0.71 -66.48 -1.46
C ILE A 397 1.04 -67.75 -0.67
N GLY A 398 2.31 -68.14 -0.65
CA GLY A 398 2.74 -69.37 0.04
C GLY A 398 2.04 -70.64 -0.45
N GLY A 399 1.60 -70.67 -1.71
CA GLY A 399 0.84 -71.78 -2.31
C GLY A 399 -0.66 -71.78 -2.02
N LYS A 400 -1.18 -70.84 -1.21
CA LYS A 400 -2.61 -70.69 -0.94
C LYS A 400 -3.22 -69.61 -1.83
N SER A 401 -4.46 -69.83 -2.28
CA SER A 401 -5.23 -68.84 -3.05
C SER A 401 -5.98 -67.89 -2.11
N LEU A 402 -5.90 -66.58 -2.38
CA LEU A 402 -6.56 -65.50 -1.67
C LEU A 402 -7.38 -64.66 -2.68
N PRO A 403 -8.71 -64.76 -2.71
CA PRO A 403 -9.56 -63.90 -3.53
C PRO A 403 -9.33 -62.40 -3.28
N PHE A 404 -9.47 -61.56 -4.31
CA PHE A 404 -9.36 -60.10 -4.11
C PHE A 404 -10.47 -59.54 -3.20
N GLU A 405 -11.62 -60.20 -3.11
CA GLU A 405 -12.73 -59.81 -2.22
C GLU A 405 -12.35 -59.90 -0.73
N ASP A 406 -11.55 -60.89 -0.33
CA ASP A 406 -11.08 -61.07 1.05
C ASP A 406 -9.82 -60.26 1.39
N LEU A 407 -9.10 -59.76 0.38
CA LEU A 407 -7.89 -58.97 0.57
C LEU A 407 -8.22 -57.60 1.18
N ILE A 408 -7.63 -57.30 2.34
CA ILE A 408 -7.71 -55.96 2.99
C ILE A 408 -6.47 -55.13 2.68
N ARG A 409 -5.30 -55.75 2.74
CA ARG A 409 -4.03 -55.09 2.41
C ARG A 409 -3.08 -56.09 1.78
N TYR A 410 -2.31 -55.65 0.80
CA TYR A 410 -1.14 -56.33 0.28
C TYR A 410 0.03 -55.34 0.27
N ASP A 411 1.20 -55.73 0.74
CA ASP A 411 2.45 -55.00 0.52
C ASP A 411 3.48 -55.94 -0.12
N SER A 412 4.17 -55.49 -1.17
CA SER A 412 5.25 -56.25 -1.79
C SER A 412 6.59 -55.89 -1.13
N ASP A 413 7.33 -56.92 -0.68
CA ASP A 413 8.65 -56.73 -0.02
C ASP A 413 9.80 -56.59 -1.05
N THR A 414 9.47 -56.40 -2.33
CA THR A 414 10.45 -56.09 -3.37
C THR A 414 10.73 -54.60 -3.39
N VAL A 415 11.66 -54.17 -2.53
CA VAL A 415 12.43 -52.94 -2.76
C VAL A 415 13.05 -53.06 -4.14
N GLY A 416 12.48 -52.37 -5.12
CA GLY A 416 12.98 -52.37 -6.49
C GLY A 416 14.32 -51.66 -6.52
N THR A 417 15.41 -52.42 -6.66
CA THR A 417 16.71 -51.88 -7.10
C THR A 417 16.73 -51.56 -8.60
N GLU A 418 15.63 -51.81 -9.31
CA GLU A 418 15.32 -51.09 -10.55
C GLU A 418 15.08 -49.64 -10.17
N GLY A 419 16.08 -48.81 -10.46
CA GLY A 419 16.15 -47.45 -9.95
C GLY A 419 14.93 -46.62 -10.32
N SER A 420 14.68 -45.58 -9.50
CA SER A 420 13.77 -44.48 -9.83
C SER A 420 13.95 -44.05 -11.29
N ALA A 421 13.09 -44.57 -12.16
CA ALA A 421 12.97 -44.12 -13.53
C ALA A 421 12.46 -42.68 -13.47
N LYS A 422 13.40 -41.74 -13.42
CA LYS A 422 13.20 -40.30 -13.18
C LYS A 422 12.03 -39.83 -14.05
N SER A 423 10.88 -39.68 -13.41
CA SER A 423 9.60 -39.65 -14.10
C SER A 423 9.44 -38.32 -14.82
N ARG A 424 9.64 -38.33 -16.14
CA ARG A 424 9.49 -37.16 -17.01
C ARG A 424 8.01 -36.78 -17.14
N GLY A 425 7.73 -35.48 -17.23
CA GLY A 425 6.39 -34.97 -17.54
C GLY A 425 5.71 -34.25 -16.38
N ALA A 426 4.41 -34.50 -16.19
CA ALA A 426 3.63 -33.89 -15.13
C ALA A 426 3.26 -34.92 -14.06
N GLN A 427 3.27 -34.50 -12.80
CA GLN A 427 2.62 -35.22 -11.71
C GLN A 427 1.33 -34.49 -11.33
N LEU A 428 0.20 -35.16 -11.52
CA LEU A 428 -1.12 -34.65 -11.20
C LEU A 428 -1.55 -35.18 -9.83
N ARG A 429 -1.93 -34.28 -8.92
CA ARG A 429 -2.38 -34.61 -7.56
C ARG A 429 -3.82 -34.14 -7.36
N TYR A 430 -4.69 -35.05 -6.96
CA TYR A 430 -6.14 -34.84 -6.81
C TYR A 430 -6.57 -34.82 -5.34
N ASN A 431 -7.72 -34.20 -5.06
CA ASN A 431 -8.28 -34.10 -3.71
C ASN A 431 -8.65 -35.46 -3.07
N ASP A 432 -8.83 -36.50 -3.90
CA ASP A 432 -9.08 -37.90 -3.51
C ASP A 432 -7.78 -38.70 -3.24
N GLY A 433 -6.63 -38.01 -3.21
CA GLY A 433 -5.32 -38.62 -3.00
C GLY A 433 -4.78 -39.42 -4.18
N THR A 434 -5.44 -39.39 -5.35
CA THR A 434 -4.88 -39.89 -6.60
C THR A 434 -3.64 -39.05 -6.95
N VAL A 435 -2.54 -39.74 -7.23
CA VAL A 435 -1.30 -39.15 -7.73
C VAL A 435 -0.89 -39.94 -8.96
N VAL A 436 -0.77 -39.28 -10.11
CA VAL A 436 -0.33 -39.94 -11.34
C VAL A 436 0.75 -39.13 -12.03
N THR A 437 1.84 -39.79 -12.42
CA THR A 437 3.00 -39.15 -13.02
C THR A 437 3.28 -39.73 -14.40
N GLY A 438 3.41 -38.85 -15.40
CA GLY A 438 3.67 -39.26 -16.78
C GLY A 438 3.81 -38.09 -17.75
N GLU A 439 4.35 -38.39 -18.93
CA GLU A 439 4.51 -37.39 -19.99
C GLU A 439 3.14 -37.00 -20.57
N VAL A 440 2.84 -35.71 -20.56
CA VAL A 440 1.57 -35.20 -21.10
C VAL A 440 1.62 -35.23 -22.63
N SER A 441 0.83 -36.13 -23.23
CA SER A 441 0.76 -36.32 -24.67
C SER A 441 -0.33 -35.46 -25.34
N GLY A 442 -1.34 -35.03 -24.60
CA GLY A 442 -2.39 -34.14 -25.08
C GLY A 442 -3.40 -33.74 -24.01
N MET A 443 -4.26 -32.77 -24.32
CA MET A 443 -5.36 -32.34 -23.45
C MET A 443 -6.59 -31.95 -24.30
N ALA A 444 -7.76 -32.48 -23.97
CA ALA A 444 -9.02 -32.21 -24.67
C ALA A 444 -10.23 -32.49 -23.77
N GLY A 445 -11.33 -31.74 -23.94
CA GLY A 445 -12.61 -32.03 -23.28
C GLY A 445 -12.58 -32.08 -21.74
N GLY A 446 -11.69 -31.31 -21.09
CA GLY A 446 -11.51 -31.34 -19.64
C GLY A 446 -10.72 -32.55 -19.13
N GLN A 447 -10.06 -33.29 -20.01
CA GLN A 447 -9.18 -34.41 -19.69
C GLN A 447 -7.76 -34.17 -20.20
N VAL A 448 -6.78 -34.66 -19.46
CA VAL A 448 -5.36 -34.68 -19.82
C VAL A 448 -4.89 -36.11 -20.01
N THR A 449 -4.24 -36.40 -21.13
CA THR A 449 -3.73 -37.73 -21.46
C THR A 449 -2.24 -37.81 -21.13
N GLN A 450 -1.85 -38.85 -20.39
CA GLN A 450 -0.47 -39.07 -19.97
C GLN A 450 0.06 -40.45 -20.39
N LEU A 451 1.33 -40.50 -20.77
CA LEU A 451 2.10 -41.73 -20.92
C LEU A 451 2.73 -42.07 -19.56
N MET A 452 2.20 -43.09 -18.90
CA MET A 452 2.63 -43.54 -17.56
C MET A 452 3.50 -44.80 -17.67
N SER A 453 4.62 -44.85 -16.94
CA SER A 453 5.61 -45.94 -17.02
C SER A 453 5.10 -47.31 -16.53
N PHE A 454 4.00 -47.34 -15.78
CA PHE A 454 3.40 -48.55 -15.22
C PHE A 454 2.04 -48.92 -15.85
N ALA A 455 1.60 -48.22 -16.90
CA ALA A 455 0.35 -48.52 -17.62
C ALA A 455 0.63 -49.18 -18.98
N GLU A 456 -0.33 -49.96 -19.50
CA GLU A 456 -0.21 -50.62 -20.83
C GLU A 456 -0.21 -49.59 -21.99
N GLY A 457 -0.77 -48.39 -21.78
CA GLY A 457 -0.88 -47.36 -22.81
C GLY A 457 -1.23 -45.97 -22.23
N PRO A 458 -1.59 -45.00 -23.09
CA PRO A 458 -1.94 -43.65 -22.66
C PRO A 458 -3.20 -43.64 -21.78
N VAL A 459 -3.11 -42.99 -20.62
CA VAL A 459 -4.23 -42.88 -19.66
C VAL A 459 -4.78 -41.46 -19.71
N SER A 460 -6.08 -41.32 -19.98
CA SER A 460 -6.78 -40.03 -19.93
C SER A 460 -7.38 -39.79 -18.56
N THR A 461 -7.10 -38.62 -17.99
CA THR A 461 -7.40 -38.25 -16.61
C THR A 461 -8.26 -37.00 -16.58
N ARG A 462 -9.40 -37.06 -15.90
CA ARG A 462 -10.29 -35.91 -15.74
C ARG A 462 -9.68 -34.84 -14.81
N LEU A 463 -9.78 -33.56 -15.20
CA LEU A 463 -9.25 -32.42 -14.45
C LEU A 463 -10.13 -32.00 -13.24
N ASP A 464 -11.38 -32.49 -13.11
CA ASP A 464 -12.20 -32.18 -11.94
C ASP A 464 -11.61 -32.76 -10.65
N GLY A 465 -11.59 -31.95 -9.58
CA GLY A 465 -10.91 -32.31 -8.33
C GLY A 465 -9.37 -32.33 -8.39
N LEU A 466 -8.76 -31.89 -9.50
CA LEU A 466 -7.31 -31.65 -9.56
C LEU A 466 -6.97 -30.53 -8.57
N HIS A 467 -6.01 -30.79 -7.69
CA HIS A 467 -5.52 -29.81 -6.71
C HIS A 467 -4.22 -29.14 -7.21
N ARG A 468 -3.33 -29.93 -7.81
CA ARG A 468 -2.00 -29.48 -8.21
C ARG A 468 -1.46 -30.32 -9.37
N ALA A 469 -0.91 -29.67 -10.39
CA ALA A 469 -0.09 -30.32 -11.41
C ALA A 469 1.36 -29.84 -11.27
N ALA A 470 2.24 -30.67 -10.71
CA ALA A 470 3.67 -30.36 -10.66
C ALA A 470 4.30 -30.70 -12.03
N LEU A 471 5.06 -29.75 -12.59
CA LEU A 471 5.72 -29.92 -13.88
C LEU A 471 7.17 -30.36 -13.62
N ILE A 472 7.44 -31.64 -13.83
CA ILE A 472 8.73 -32.27 -13.51
C ILE A 472 9.65 -32.12 -14.73
N PRO A 473 10.79 -31.42 -14.59
CA PRO A 473 11.70 -31.19 -15.70
C PRO A 473 12.50 -32.48 -15.96
N ASP A 474 13.08 -32.60 -17.16
CA ASP A 474 14.04 -33.67 -17.39
C ASP A 474 15.32 -33.38 -16.58
N THR A 475 15.52 -34.12 -15.48
CA THR A 475 16.62 -33.93 -14.52
C THR A 475 18.02 -34.29 -15.07
N THR A 476 18.13 -34.51 -16.38
CA THR A 476 19.37 -34.63 -17.16
C THR A 476 19.89 -33.26 -17.61
N HIS A 477 19.02 -32.25 -17.66
CA HIS A 477 19.37 -30.88 -18.03
C HIS A 477 19.20 -29.96 -16.83
N GLU A 478 20.25 -29.21 -16.52
CA GLU A 478 20.13 -28.04 -15.66
C GLU A 478 19.09 -27.07 -16.24
N MET A 479 18.52 -26.22 -15.37
CA MET A 479 17.58 -25.18 -15.81
C MET A 479 18.25 -24.39 -16.96
N PRO A 480 17.60 -24.21 -18.12
CA PRO A 480 18.15 -23.40 -19.18
C PRO A 480 18.53 -22.04 -18.60
N ALA A 481 19.81 -21.65 -18.76
CA ALA A 481 20.32 -20.39 -18.26
C ALA A 481 19.68 -19.24 -19.05
N GLY A 482 18.47 -18.86 -18.63
CA GLY A 482 17.81 -17.66 -19.10
C GLY A 482 18.62 -16.43 -18.65
N PRO A 483 18.45 -15.30 -19.34
CA PRO A 483 19.02 -14.04 -18.87
C PRO A 483 18.57 -13.77 -17.43
N PRO A 484 19.42 -13.16 -16.58
CA PRO A 484 19.03 -12.72 -15.24
C PRO A 484 17.76 -11.88 -15.32
N LEU A 485 16.84 -12.02 -14.34
CA LEU A 485 15.58 -11.23 -14.35
C LEU A 485 15.84 -9.72 -14.36
N THR A 486 16.98 -9.29 -13.80
CA THR A 486 17.45 -7.90 -13.83
C THR A 486 17.81 -7.38 -15.23
N GLU A 487 17.98 -8.25 -16.23
CA GLU A 487 18.19 -7.89 -17.64
C GLU A 487 16.90 -8.04 -18.49
N LEU A 488 15.77 -8.41 -17.87
CA LEU A 488 14.48 -8.57 -18.54
C LEU A 488 13.52 -7.42 -18.22
N ASP A 489 12.60 -7.16 -19.16
CA ASP A 489 11.44 -6.32 -18.90
C ASP A 489 10.51 -7.04 -17.91
N ALA A 490 9.64 -6.31 -17.21
CA ALA A 490 8.62 -6.91 -16.33
C ALA A 490 7.23 -6.28 -16.53
N ILE A 491 6.22 -7.12 -16.72
CA ILE A 491 4.81 -6.70 -16.53
C ILE A 491 4.49 -6.76 -15.04
N LYS A 492 3.88 -5.71 -14.53
CA LYS A 492 3.30 -5.65 -13.18
C LYS A 492 1.81 -5.37 -13.26
N THR A 493 1.06 -6.05 -12.41
CA THR A 493 -0.33 -5.79 -12.10
C THR A 493 -0.57 -5.90 -10.59
N THR A 494 -1.81 -5.65 -10.15
CA THR A 494 -2.18 -5.79 -8.72
C THR A 494 -1.98 -7.23 -8.20
N HIS A 495 -1.96 -8.23 -9.08
CA HIS A 495 -2.01 -9.65 -8.72
C HIS A 495 -0.90 -10.52 -9.33
N ALA A 496 0.00 -9.94 -10.13
CA ALA A 496 1.10 -10.65 -10.77
C ALA A 496 2.31 -9.73 -11.04
N THR A 497 3.49 -10.33 -11.08
CA THR A 497 4.65 -9.81 -11.81
C THR A 497 5.14 -10.94 -12.71
N LEU A 498 5.46 -10.60 -13.96
CA LEU A 498 5.89 -11.55 -14.98
C LEU A 498 7.00 -10.93 -15.82
N HIS A 499 8.20 -11.50 -15.78
CA HIS A 499 9.34 -11.08 -16.59
C HIS A 499 9.29 -11.65 -18.01
N GLY A 500 9.95 -10.95 -18.93
CA GLY A 500 9.93 -11.26 -20.35
C GLY A 500 10.55 -10.15 -21.19
N THR A 501 10.13 -10.06 -22.44
CA THR A 501 10.56 -9.02 -23.37
C THR A 501 9.38 -8.44 -24.14
N ILE A 502 9.35 -7.12 -24.30
CA ILE A 502 8.53 -6.47 -25.33
C ILE A 502 9.00 -6.93 -26.71
N GLU A 503 8.07 -7.23 -27.62
CA GLU A 503 8.39 -7.38 -29.04
C GLU A 503 7.55 -6.44 -29.91
N GLY A 504 8.25 -5.74 -30.82
CA GLY A 504 7.64 -4.89 -31.83
C GLY A 504 6.73 -5.67 -32.78
N SER A 505 5.66 -5.02 -33.23
CA SER A 505 4.59 -5.66 -34.00
C SER A 505 4.32 -5.02 -35.36
N GLY A 506 4.78 -3.78 -35.57
CA GLY A 506 4.39 -2.97 -36.73
C GLY A 506 2.95 -2.42 -36.65
N ASP A 507 2.23 -2.66 -35.56
CA ASP A 507 0.88 -2.19 -35.30
C ASP A 507 0.77 -1.53 -33.91
N GLY A 508 -0.41 -1.00 -33.57
CA GLY A 508 -0.66 -0.36 -32.27
C GLY A 508 -0.90 -1.32 -31.09
N ILE A 509 -0.63 -2.63 -31.24
CA ILE A 509 -0.89 -3.65 -30.21
C ILE A 509 0.43 -4.13 -29.60
N LEU A 510 0.66 -3.79 -28.35
CA LEU A 510 1.83 -4.23 -27.60
C LEU A 510 1.83 -5.75 -27.41
N ARG A 511 2.95 -6.39 -27.77
CA ARG A 511 3.14 -7.84 -27.64
C ARG A 511 4.26 -8.17 -26.66
N TRP A 512 4.07 -9.26 -25.94
CA TRP A 512 4.93 -9.70 -24.86
C TRP A 512 5.36 -11.16 -25.05
N ARG A 513 6.64 -11.46 -24.91
CA ARG A 513 7.14 -12.83 -24.76
C ARG A 513 7.59 -13.05 -23.32
N PRO A 514 6.82 -13.78 -22.48
CA PRO A 514 7.24 -14.09 -21.12
C PRO A 514 8.38 -15.11 -21.10
N VAL A 515 9.08 -15.23 -19.97
CA VAL A 515 10.12 -16.26 -19.77
C VAL A 515 9.56 -17.66 -20.07
N GLY A 516 10.22 -18.38 -20.97
CA GLY A 516 9.78 -19.70 -21.45
C GLY A 516 8.67 -19.69 -22.51
N GLY A 517 8.18 -18.51 -22.91
CA GLY A 517 7.19 -18.35 -23.99
C GLY A 517 7.76 -18.72 -25.36
N GLU A 518 7.01 -19.50 -26.14
CA GLU A 518 7.43 -19.96 -27.47
C GLU A 518 7.25 -18.90 -28.56
N LYS A 519 6.33 -17.96 -28.36
CA LYS A 519 6.01 -16.85 -29.27
C LYS A 519 5.53 -15.64 -28.47
N PRO A 520 5.59 -14.41 -29.00
CA PRO A 520 4.99 -13.25 -28.35
C PRO A 520 3.46 -13.32 -28.43
N VAL A 521 2.79 -12.70 -27.47
CA VAL A 521 1.33 -12.69 -27.33
C VAL A 521 0.84 -11.27 -27.09
N ALA A 522 -0.29 -10.89 -27.67
CA ALA A 522 -0.88 -9.56 -27.49
C ALA A 522 -1.37 -9.37 -26.05
N LEU A 523 -1.02 -8.23 -25.44
CA LEU A 523 -1.50 -7.86 -24.11
C LEU A 523 -2.96 -7.44 -24.13
N ALA A 524 -3.69 -7.80 -23.08
CA ALA A 524 -5.02 -7.26 -22.83
C ALA A 524 -4.91 -5.83 -22.28
N VAL A 525 -5.82 -4.94 -22.70
CA VAL A 525 -5.90 -3.58 -22.17
C VAL A 525 -6.54 -3.65 -20.78
N SER A 526 -5.77 -3.29 -19.74
CA SER A 526 -6.26 -3.21 -18.36
C SER A 526 -5.70 -1.99 -17.65
N SER A 527 -6.49 -1.35 -16.80
CA SER A 527 -6.10 -0.16 -16.05
C SER A 527 -5.02 -0.40 -14.99
N ASP A 528 -4.81 -1.67 -14.59
CA ASP A 528 -3.80 -2.09 -13.62
C ASP A 528 -2.49 -2.57 -14.26
N LEU A 529 -2.38 -2.57 -15.59
CA LEU A 529 -1.21 -3.05 -16.31
C LEU A 529 -0.15 -1.96 -16.48
N GLU A 530 1.04 -2.23 -15.92
CA GLU A 530 2.27 -1.47 -16.12
C GLU A 530 3.36 -2.38 -16.70
N VAL A 531 4.04 -1.89 -17.74
CA VAL A 531 5.20 -2.56 -18.34
C VAL A 531 6.46 -1.79 -17.97
N LEU A 532 7.27 -2.36 -17.09
CA LEU A 532 8.59 -1.82 -16.71
C LEU A 532 9.68 -2.35 -17.65
N ARG A 533 10.61 -1.48 -18.02
CA ARG A 533 11.72 -1.81 -18.90
C ARG A 533 12.98 -2.18 -18.12
N ALA A 534 13.69 -3.21 -18.57
CA ALA A 534 15.01 -3.58 -18.07
C ALA A 534 15.94 -2.36 -18.00
N PRO A 535 16.86 -2.24 -17.01
CA PRO A 535 17.86 -1.18 -16.99
C PRO A 535 18.66 -1.13 -18.30
N SER A 536 18.67 0.04 -18.95
CA SER A 536 19.51 0.26 -20.14
C SER A 536 20.99 0.24 -19.76
N LYS A 537 21.83 -0.38 -20.59
CA LYS A 537 23.30 -0.29 -20.48
C LYS A 537 23.86 1.04 -20.99
N ASP A 538 23.07 1.81 -21.76
CA ASP A 538 23.32 3.21 -22.07
C ASP A 538 22.65 4.11 -21.01
N PRO A 539 23.42 4.78 -20.14
CA PRO A 539 22.92 5.76 -19.19
C PRO A 539 22.96 7.18 -19.78
N ALA A 540 22.24 8.09 -19.12
CA ALA A 540 22.18 9.52 -19.42
C ALA A 540 21.59 9.91 -20.79
N ALA A 541 20.28 10.18 -20.79
CA ALA A 541 19.85 11.41 -21.45
C ALA A 541 20.65 12.58 -20.83
N SER A 542 21.16 13.49 -21.66
CA SER A 542 21.94 14.63 -21.16
C SER A 542 21.08 15.50 -20.24
N ALA A 543 21.72 16.32 -19.39
CA ALA A 543 21.03 17.20 -18.43
C ALA A 543 20.11 18.19 -19.14
N ALA A 544 18.86 17.77 -19.34
CA ALA A 544 17.82 18.50 -20.03
C ALA A 544 16.97 19.28 -19.02
N SER A 545 16.32 20.34 -19.50
CA SER A 545 15.29 21.02 -18.72
C SER A 545 14.00 20.20 -18.75
N LEU A 546 13.22 20.22 -17.68
CA LEU A 546 11.92 19.56 -17.62
C LEU A 546 10.80 20.62 -17.75
N LEU A 547 10.06 20.55 -18.84
CA LEU A 547 8.90 21.38 -19.11
C LEU A 547 7.64 20.69 -18.58
N PHE A 548 6.96 21.33 -17.62
CA PHE A 548 5.71 20.87 -17.03
C PHE A 548 4.55 21.60 -17.71
N LEU A 549 3.61 20.84 -18.27
CA LEU A 549 2.48 21.35 -19.05
C LEU A 549 1.17 21.29 -18.25
N ASP A 550 0.21 22.13 -18.61
CA ASP A 550 -1.06 22.21 -17.88
C ASP A 550 -1.95 20.97 -18.10
N SER A 551 -1.77 20.26 -19.22
CA SER A 551 -2.30 18.91 -19.45
C SER A 551 -1.88 17.90 -18.38
N GLY A 552 -0.75 18.15 -17.71
CA GLY A 552 -0.08 17.23 -16.79
C GLY A 552 1.07 16.45 -17.43
N ASP A 553 1.30 16.62 -18.73
CA ASP A 553 2.48 16.07 -19.40
C ASP A 553 3.76 16.78 -18.91
N ILE A 554 4.85 16.03 -18.84
CA ILE A 554 6.21 16.48 -18.49
C ILE A 554 7.12 16.08 -19.66
N VAL A 555 7.89 17.02 -20.18
CA VAL A 555 8.73 16.80 -21.38
C VAL A 555 10.15 17.29 -21.12
N SER A 556 11.13 16.41 -21.32
CA SER A 556 12.54 16.80 -21.30
C SER A 556 12.93 17.51 -22.60
N GLY A 557 13.90 18.41 -22.50
CA GLY A 557 14.45 19.07 -23.69
C GLY A 557 15.26 20.31 -23.38
N LYS A 558 15.44 21.15 -24.40
CA LYS A 558 16.18 22.40 -24.34
C LYS A 558 15.25 23.58 -24.59
N LEU A 559 15.30 24.59 -23.71
CA LEU A 559 14.67 25.87 -23.98
C LEU A 559 15.39 26.57 -25.15
N LEU A 560 14.66 26.92 -26.19
CA LEU A 560 15.16 27.71 -27.32
C LEU A 560 14.92 29.21 -27.06
N SER A 561 13.67 29.59 -26.78
CA SER A 561 13.29 30.95 -26.42
C SER A 561 11.98 31.05 -25.66
N ILE A 562 11.79 32.16 -24.96
CA ILE A 562 10.49 32.66 -24.51
C ILE A 562 10.32 34.08 -25.07
N SER A 563 9.24 34.34 -25.79
CA SER A 563 8.93 35.63 -26.40
C SER A 563 7.46 35.70 -26.78
N ASP A 564 6.83 36.88 -26.70
CA ASP A 564 5.48 37.14 -27.24
C ASP A 564 4.42 36.12 -26.82
N GLY A 565 4.42 35.75 -25.53
CA GLY A 565 3.48 34.77 -24.96
C GLY A 565 3.69 33.33 -25.45
N THR A 566 4.81 33.03 -26.11
CA THR A 566 5.15 31.72 -26.68
C THR A 566 6.45 31.17 -26.04
N VAL A 567 6.50 29.86 -25.84
CA VAL A 567 7.65 29.10 -25.34
C VAL A 567 8.10 28.14 -26.44
N ALA A 568 9.30 28.37 -27.00
CA ALA A 568 9.91 27.49 -27.98
C ALA A 568 10.86 26.50 -27.28
N PHE A 569 10.63 25.21 -27.48
CA PHE A 569 11.29 24.14 -26.73
C PHE A 569 11.64 22.97 -27.65
N GLU A 570 12.84 22.42 -27.54
CA GLU A 570 13.32 21.31 -28.37
C GLU A 570 13.34 20.01 -27.56
N SER A 571 12.45 19.09 -27.92
CA SER A 571 12.29 17.76 -27.31
C SER A 571 12.91 16.69 -28.23
N GLN A 572 13.58 15.70 -27.64
CA GLN A 572 14.11 14.57 -28.41
C GLN A 572 13.04 13.63 -28.99
N PHE A 573 11.78 13.73 -28.51
CA PHE A 573 10.69 12.86 -28.95
C PHE A 573 9.86 13.46 -30.09
N SER A 574 9.76 14.79 -30.14
CA SER A 574 8.86 15.53 -31.03
C SER A 574 9.54 16.67 -31.80
N GLY A 575 10.86 16.84 -31.65
CA GLY A 575 11.60 17.95 -32.23
C GLY A 575 11.23 19.30 -31.60
N ARG A 576 11.19 20.35 -32.42
CA ARG A 576 10.86 21.73 -31.99
C ARG A 576 9.35 21.89 -31.76
N LEU A 577 9.00 22.22 -30.52
CA LEU A 577 7.68 22.61 -30.07
C LEU A 577 7.57 24.13 -29.96
N GLU A 578 6.44 24.69 -30.35
CA GLU A 578 6.07 26.09 -30.10
C GLU A 578 4.76 26.12 -29.34
N LEU A 579 4.84 26.46 -28.05
CA LEU A 579 3.76 26.30 -27.09
C LEU A 579 3.28 27.66 -26.60
N ALA A 580 1.97 27.86 -26.54
CA ALA A 580 1.41 29.01 -25.84
C ALA A 580 1.84 28.96 -24.36
N SER A 581 2.32 30.08 -23.82
CA SER A 581 2.77 30.20 -22.42
C SER A 581 1.67 29.89 -21.40
N THR A 582 0.40 29.97 -21.80
CA THR A 582 -0.77 29.53 -21.01
C THR A 582 -0.90 28.02 -20.88
N SER A 583 -0.25 27.24 -21.76
CA SER A 583 -0.19 25.77 -21.69
C SER A 583 0.97 25.26 -20.84
N VAL A 584 1.86 26.14 -20.38
CA VAL A 584 3.05 25.81 -19.58
C VAL A 584 2.79 26.15 -18.12
N ARG A 585 3.11 25.21 -17.23
CA ARG A 585 2.98 25.35 -15.77
C ARG A 585 4.31 25.70 -15.11
N ALA A 586 5.39 25.04 -15.52
CA ALA A 586 6.74 25.34 -15.05
C ALA A 586 7.80 24.86 -16.05
N LEU A 587 8.98 25.47 -15.98
CA LEU A 587 10.21 24.99 -16.59
C LEU A 587 11.25 24.83 -15.48
N HIS A 588 11.60 23.59 -15.17
CA HIS A 588 12.68 23.28 -14.24
C HIS A 588 14.00 23.16 -15.01
N LEU A 589 15.02 23.84 -14.52
CA LEU A 589 16.31 24.02 -15.19
C LEU A 589 17.40 23.27 -14.40
N GLY A 590 18.28 22.58 -15.11
CA GLY A 590 19.42 21.91 -14.48
C GLY A 590 19.06 20.66 -13.64
N ALA A 591 17.92 20.01 -13.90
CA ALA A 591 17.60 18.72 -13.29
C ALA A 591 18.69 17.69 -13.59
N ARG A 592 19.56 17.45 -12.60
CA ARG A 592 20.39 16.25 -12.53
C ARG A 592 19.74 15.29 -11.54
N PRO A 593 19.32 14.10 -11.97
CA PRO A 593 19.29 12.96 -11.07
C PRO A 593 20.72 12.79 -10.52
N VAL A 594 20.90 12.93 -9.21
CA VAL A 594 22.15 12.49 -8.56
C VAL A 594 22.00 10.98 -8.34
N ASP A 595 22.18 10.23 -9.42
CA ASP A 595 22.27 8.78 -9.38
C ASP A 595 23.63 8.39 -8.76
N GLY A 596 23.68 8.41 -7.43
CA GLY A 596 24.86 8.03 -6.66
C GLY A 596 24.97 6.51 -6.52
N LYS A 597 26.10 5.92 -6.93
CA LYS A 597 26.37 4.48 -6.75
C LYS A 597 27.59 4.26 -5.85
N GLY A 598 27.44 3.33 -4.91
CA GLY A 598 28.50 2.93 -3.98
C GLY A 598 28.92 4.05 -3.04
N PHE A 599 30.16 3.95 -2.55
CA PHE A 599 30.77 4.86 -1.58
C PHE A 599 32.06 5.49 -2.11
N GLY A 600 32.19 5.59 -3.45
CA GLY A 600 33.33 6.21 -4.12
C GLY A 600 33.24 7.73 -4.32
N ASP A 601 32.06 8.33 -4.10
CA ASP A 601 31.88 9.79 -4.19
C ASP A 601 32.62 10.51 -3.06
N VAL A 602 33.20 11.68 -3.36
CA VAL A 602 33.99 12.50 -2.43
C VAL A 602 33.16 13.11 -1.28
N GLY A 603 31.84 13.18 -1.41
CA GLY A 603 30.95 13.61 -0.32
C GLY A 603 30.77 12.56 0.78
N TRP A 604 31.14 11.29 0.54
CA TRP A 604 31.13 10.23 1.55
C TRP A 604 32.32 10.37 2.51
N HIS A 605 32.03 10.50 3.81
CA HIS A 605 33.06 10.62 4.82
C HIS A 605 32.64 10.06 6.18
N ARG A 606 33.64 9.90 7.05
CA ARG A 606 33.48 9.47 8.44
C ARG A 606 32.88 10.62 9.25
N VAL A 607 31.66 10.40 9.74
CA VAL A 607 30.92 11.34 10.61
C VAL A 607 31.35 11.17 12.07
N ARG A 608 31.70 9.94 12.47
CA ARG A 608 32.18 9.63 13.82
C ARG A 608 33.10 8.39 13.80
N GLY A 609 34.14 8.41 14.61
CA GLY A 609 35.12 7.32 14.71
C GLY A 609 36.31 7.46 13.76
N ASP A 610 37.36 6.69 14.04
CA ASP A 610 38.60 6.67 13.26
C ASP A 610 38.58 5.59 12.16
N GLU A 611 39.73 5.33 11.53
CA GLU A 611 39.85 4.32 10.47
C GLU A 611 39.75 2.87 10.96
N LYS A 612 39.80 2.63 12.28
CA LYS A 612 39.54 1.30 12.88
C LYS A 612 38.04 1.08 13.03
N LEU A 613 37.30 2.12 13.41
CA LEU A 613 35.85 2.06 13.58
C LEU A 613 35.08 2.21 12.26
N VAL A 614 35.64 2.86 11.24
CA VAL A 614 34.97 3.06 9.95
C VAL A 614 35.89 2.80 8.77
N LYS A 615 35.63 1.71 8.05
CA LYS A 615 36.43 1.26 6.89
C LYS A 615 35.62 1.38 5.59
N GLN A 616 35.95 2.39 4.80
CA GLN A 616 35.36 2.67 3.49
C GLN A 616 36.06 1.86 2.38
N MET A 617 35.27 1.30 1.47
CA MET A 617 35.69 0.70 0.20
C MET A 617 34.69 1.16 -0.90
N PRO A 618 35.05 1.14 -2.20
CA PRO A 618 34.20 1.75 -3.25
C PRO A 618 32.76 1.22 -3.33
N GLU A 619 32.53 -0.07 -3.05
CA GLU A 619 31.21 -0.72 -3.13
C GLU A 619 30.64 -1.13 -1.75
N LYS A 620 31.36 -0.84 -0.66
CA LYS A 620 31.03 -1.29 0.71
C LYS A 620 31.64 -0.39 1.79
N VAL A 621 30.90 -0.08 2.85
CA VAL A 621 31.45 0.44 4.10
C VAL A 621 31.23 -0.55 5.26
N GLU A 622 32.24 -0.71 6.11
CA GLU A 622 32.14 -1.41 7.39
C GLU A 622 32.18 -0.39 8.53
N ILE A 623 31.25 -0.49 9.48
CA ILE A 623 31.11 0.44 10.60
C ILE A 623 31.02 -0.36 11.89
N ASP A 624 31.99 -0.20 12.78
CA ASP A 624 32.06 -0.82 14.09
C ASP A 624 31.37 0.06 15.17
N ASN A 625 31.20 -0.48 16.37
CA ASN A 625 30.57 0.24 17.49
C ASN A 625 31.26 1.60 17.74
N GLY A 626 30.47 2.67 17.88
CA GLY A 626 30.94 4.04 18.00
C GLY A 626 31.23 4.73 16.65
N GLY A 627 31.31 4.00 15.54
CA GLY A 627 31.41 4.58 14.20
C GLY A 627 30.13 5.27 13.72
N ALA A 628 30.27 6.14 12.70
CA ALA A 628 29.20 6.62 11.83
C ALA A 628 29.78 7.09 10.49
N PHE A 629 29.05 6.85 9.39
CA PHE A 629 29.49 7.19 8.03
C PHE A 629 28.34 7.80 7.24
N GLY A 630 28.59 8.85 6.47
CA GLY A 630 27.51 9.61 5.84
C GLY A 630 27.96 10.50 4.69
N HIS A 631 26.98 11.14 4.08
CA HIS A 631 27.14 12.05 2.94
C HIS A 631 26.13 13.19 3.07
N ALA A 632 26.58 14.44 2.94
CA ALA A 632 25.78 15.63 3.26
C ALA A 632 24.64 15.95 2.27
N SER A 633 24.77 15.53 1.00
CA SER A 633 23.85 15.97 -0.07
C SER A 633 23.41 14.91 -1.08
N ILE A 634 23.47 13.60 -0.76
CA ILE A 634 23.19 12.54 -1.77
C ILE A 634 21.69 12.21 -1.95
N LEU A 635 20.82 12.55 -0.99
CA LEU A 635 19.37 12.30 -1.06
C LEU A 635 18.65 13.32 -1.96
N GLN A 636 19.00 13.34 -3.25
CA GLN A 636 18.40 14.24 -4.25
C GLN A 636 17.44 13.53 -5.23
N GLY A 637 17.38 12.20 -5.20
CA GLY A 637 16.31 11.42 -5.83
C GLY A 637 15.17 11.07 -4.86
N ASP A 638 14.33 10.12 -5.24
CA ASP A 638 13.21 9.62 -4.44
C ASP A 638 13.33 8.15 -4.02
N GLU A 639 14.36 7.43 -4.46
CA GLU A 639 14.61 6.05 -4.07
C GLU A 639 16.05 5.82 -3.58
N VAL A 640 16.19 5.15 -2.43
CA VAL A 640 17.46 4.69 -1.86
C VAL A 640 17.46 3.16 -1.78
N ARG A 641 18.46 2.50 -2.34
CA ARG A 641 18.71 1.06 -2.17
C ARG A 641 20.05 0.83 -1.49
N PHE A 642 20.14 -0.20 -0.66
CA PHE A 642 21.37 -0.72 -0.08
C PHE A 642 21.13 -2.11 0.52
N SER A 643 22.20 -2.85 0.75
CA SER A 643 22.18 -4.13 1.47
C SER A 643 22.78 -3.96 2.87
N ILE A 644 22.08 -4.45 3.90
CA ILE A 644 22.57 -4.50 5.28
C ILE A 644 23.09 -5.91 5.61
N GLY A 645 24.33 -6.02 6.07
CA GLY A 645 24.86 -7.22 6.72
C GLY A 645 25.30 -6.94 8.15
N VAL A 646 24.86 -7.76 9.11
CA VAL A 646 25.21 -7.65 10.54
C VAL A 646 25.91 -8.92 11.00
N GLU A 647 26.88 -8.80 11.91
CA GLU A 647 27.61 -9.96 12.45
C GLU A 647 26.74 -10.84 13.36
N ALA A 648 26.73 -12.16 13.06
CA ALA A 648 25.70 -13.13 13.41
C ALA A 648 25.16 -13.06 14.86
N GLY A 649 23.84 -12.85 15.00
CA GLY A 649 23.13 -12.82 16.28
C GLY A 649 22.07 -11.73 16.33
N TRP A 650 22.15 -10.88 17.35
CA TRP A 650 21.28 -9.72 17.57
C TRP A 650 22.02 -8.42 17.23
N GLY A 651 21.34 -7.42 16.69
CA GLY A 651 21.93 -6.10 16.44
C GLY A 651 20.98 -5.14 15.74
N ALA A 652 21.27 -3.83 15.77
CA ALA A 652 20.46 -2.83 15.10
C ALA A 652 21.29 -1.86 14.24
N VAL A 653 20.65 -1.36 13.18
CA VAL A 653 21.21 -0.38 12.24
C VAL A 653 20.31 0.84 12.22
N GLY A 654 20.90 2.01 12.45
CA GLY A 654 20.22 3.28 12.28
C GLY A 654 20.58 3.93 10.94
N VAL A 655 19.58 4.50 10.29
CA VAL A 655 19.72 5.28 9.06
C VAL A 655 19.00 6.60 9.26
N ASP A 656 19.77 7.68 9.40
CA ASP A 656 19.24 9.04 9.52
C ASP A 656 19.11 9.65 8.12
N LEU A 657 17.92 10.15 7.78
CA LEU A 657 17.56 10.70 6.48
C LEU A 657 17.25 12.19 6.56
N PHE A 658 17.47 12.88 5.45
CA PHE A 658 17.24 14.32 5.25
C PHE A 658 18.01 15.22 6.23
N VAL A 659 19.24 14.81 6.52
CA VAL A 659 20.15 15.51 7.42
C VAL A 659 20.64 16.81 6.75
N GLU A 660 20.64 17.92 7.49
CA GLU A 660 21.13 19.23 7.03
C GLU A 660 22.66 19.30 7.09
N ASP A 661 23.20 18.97 8.24
CA ASP A 661 24.63 18.77 8.49
C ASP A 661 24.81 17.41 9.19
N VAL A 662 25.69 16.57 8.66
CA VAL A 662 25.89 15.19 9.12
C VAL A 662 26.42 15.12 10.55
N GLU A 663 27.03 16.18 11.07
CA GLU A 663 27.47 16.26 12.47
C GLU A 663 26.29 16.57 13.43
N SER A 664 25.34 17.44 13.05
CA SER A 664 24.22 17.90 13.89
C SER A 664 22.92 17.08 13.74
N ARG A 665 22.98 15.81 14.16
CA ARG A 665 21.94 14.78 13.93
C ARG A 665 20.59 14.95 14.66
N SER A 666 20.34 16.04 15.39
CA SER A 666 19.24 16.12 16.39
C SER A 666 17.81 16.12 15.83
N GLU A 667 17.61 16.37 14.53
CA GLU A 667 16.28 16.53 13.93
C GLU A 667 16.05 15.67 12.66
N ALA A 668 16.85 14.62 12.44
CA ALA A 668 16.73 13.77 11.25
C ALA A 668 15.48 12.84 11.25
N THR A 669 15.09 12.38 10.05
CA THR A 669 14.11 11.29 9.89
C THR A 669 14.81 9.94 10.00
N THR A 670 14.81 9.33 11.19
CA THR A 670 15.51 8.05 11.43
C THR A 670 14.65 6.82 11.13
N VAL A 671 15.18 5.92 10.31
CA VAL A 671 14.70 4.53 10.15
C VAL A 671 15.64 3.58 10.91
N ARG A 672 15.09 2.62 11.66
CA ARG A 672 15.85 1.60 12.39
C ARG A 672 15.53 0.20 11.86
N PHE A 673 16.57 -0.62 11.69
CA PHE A 673 16.49 -2.03 11.29
C PHE A 673 17.05 -2.88 12.42
N PHE A 674 16.28 -3.82 12.97
CA PHE A 674 16.67 -4.64 14.12
C PHE A 674 16.64 -6.12 13.78
N TYR A 675 17.68 -6.86 14.19
CA TYR A 675 17.86 -8.28 13.94
C TYR A 675 17.64 -9.12 15.21
N SER A 676 16.81 -10.15 15.09
CA SER A 676 16.41 -11.08 16.15
C SER A 676 16.56 -12.52 15.65
N GLY A 677 17.79 -13.04 15.68
CA GLY A 677 18.09 -14.39 15.18
C GLY A 677 17.88 -14.49 13.67
N ASP A 678 16.81 -15.15 13.24
CA ASP A 678 16.46 -15.34 11.82
C ASP A 678 15.39 -14.35 11.31
N GLU A 679 15.13 -13.29 12.07
CA GLU A 679 14.15 -12.24 11.74
C GLU A 679 14.75 -10.83 11.76
N MET A 680 14.17 -9.92 10.97
CA MET A 680 14.45 -8.49 10.99
C MET A 680 13.17 -7.67 11.07
N TYR A 681 13.17 -6.65 11.94
CA TYR A 681 12.09 -5.71 12.21
C TYR A 681 12.48 -4.30 11.73
N VAL A 682 11.51 -3.50 11.26
CA VAL A 682 11.76 -2.13 10.74
C VAL A 682 10.86 -1.10 11.40
N LEU A 683 11.45 -0.01 11.91
CA LEU A 683 10.80 1.04 12.70
C LEU A 683 11.12 2.43 12.15
N LEU A 684 10.19 3.38 12.30
CA LEU A 684 10.45 4.82 12.16
C LEU A 684 10.51 5.44 13.55
N GLY A 685 11.49 6.31 13.80
CA GLY A 685 11.59 6.99 15.09
C GLY A 685 12.18 6.11 16.20
N SER A 686 11.67 6.26 17.42
CA SER A 686 12.21 5.73 18.67
C SER A 686 11.64 4.36 19.06
N GLU A 687 12.23 3.71 20.07
CA GLU A 687 11.73 2.42 20.59
C GLU A 687 10.27 2.50 21.10
N ASN A 688 9.83 3.69 21.52
CA ASN A 688 8.49 3.91 22.09
C ASN A 688 7.37 3.97 21.05
N ASP A 689 7.70 4.05 19.74
CA ASP A 689 6.72 4.20 18.67
C ASP A 689 5.99 2.88 18.31
N GLY A 690 6.43 1.75 18.88
CA GLY A 690 5.70 0.49 18.94
C GLY A 690 5.83 -0.42 17.70
N LEU A 691 6.13 -1.69 17.93
CA LEU A 691 6.18 -2.72 16.89
C LEU A 691 4.78 -3.17 16.44
N ARG A 692 4.61 -3.39 15.14
CA ARG A 692 3.48 -4.14 14.58
C ARG A 692 3.96 -5.38 13.82
N GLY A 693 3.18 -6.46 13.87
CA GLY A 693 3.58 -7.77 13.34
C GLY A 693 3.73 -7.85 11.81
N ASP A 694 3.29 -6.83 11.07
CA ASP A 694 3.51 -6.67 9.64
C ASP A 694 4.89 -6.09 9.29
N GLN A 695 5.58 -5.48 10.26
CA GLN A 695 6.86 -4.77 10.10
C GLN A 695 8.11 -5.68 10.13
N SER A 696 7.94 -7.00 9.96
CA SER A 696 9.04 -7.97 10.01
C SER A 696 9.22 -8.81 8.74
N ILE A 697 10.41 -9.38 8.60
CA ILE A 697 10.72 -10.50 7.69
C ILE A 697 11.48 -11.60 8.44
N SER A 698 11.24 -12.85 8.08
CA SER A 698 11.86 -14.05 8.67
C SER A 698 12.60 -14.86 7.59
N ASN A 699 13.28 -15.95 7.97
CA ASN A 699 14.07 -16.83 7.08
C ASN A 699 15.27 -16.12 6.44
N LEU A 700 16.00 -15.30 7.21
CA LEU A 700 17.16 -14.53 6.75
C LEU A 700 18.37 -15.40 6.39
N ARG A 701 18.61 -16.50 7.11
CA ARG A 701 19.73 -17.44 6.95
C ARG A 701 21.13 -16.80 7.01
N GLY A 702 21.24 -15.63 7.64
CA GLY A 702 22.50 -14.88 7.76
C GLY A 702 22.94 -14.15 6.48
N GLU A 703 22.11 -14.09 5.43
CA GLU A 703 22.41 -13.34 4.21
C GLU A 703 22.21 -11.83 4.41
N PRO A 704 22.99 -10.98 3.70
CA PRO A 704 22.73 -9.55 3.63
C PRO A 704 21.31 -9.25 3.13
N VAL A 705 20.62 -8.33 3.80
CA VAL A 705 19.22 -7.98 3.53
C VAL A 705 19.17 -6.78 2.60
N LYS A 706 18.62 -6.97 1.39
CA LYS A 706 18.35 -5.89 0.43
C LYS A 706 17.22 -5.01 0.93
N ILE A 707 17.51 -3.72 1.12
CA ILE A 707 16.61 -2.66 1.54
C ILE A 707 16.34 -1.72 0.37
N ARG A 708 15.09 -1.30 0.23
CA ARG A 708 14.65 -0.17 -0.61
C ARG A 708 13.83 0.79 0.24
N ILE A 709 14.20 2.06 0.25
CA ILE A 709 13.43 3.17 0.83
C ILE A 709 12.93 4.05 -0.31
N LEU A 710 11.64 4.37 -0.33
CA LEU A 710 10.98 5.11 -1.38
C LEU A 710 10.24 6.32 -0.78
N PHE A 711 10.53 7.51 -1.30
CA PHE A 711 9.97 8.80 -0.87
C PHE A 711 8.84 9.22 -1.82
N LYS A 712 7.64 9.48 -1.29
CA LYS A 712 6.46 9.87 -2.07
C LYS A 712 5.83 11.12 -1.46
N GLY A 713 6.31 12.29 -1.88
CA GLY A 713 5.85 13.56 -1.31
C GLY A 713 6.21 13.64 0.19
N ASP A 714 5.20 13.62 1.06
CA ASP A 714 5.34 13.56 2.53
C ASP A 714 5.39 12.13 3.09
N GLN A 715 5.35 11.08 2.26
CA GLN A 715 5.40 9.68 2.71
C GLN A 715 6.77 9.01 2.48
N LEU A 716 7.06 8.04 3.34
CA LEU A 716 8.19 7.13 3.28
C LEU A 716 7.68 5.69 3.31
N GLN A 717 8.15 4.86 2.37
CA GLN A 717 7.88 3.42 2.30
C GLN A 717 9.19 2.64 2.36
N VAL A 718 9.30 1.64 3.23
CA VAL A 718 10.47 0.74 3.30
C VAL A 718 10.08 -0.66 2.87
N PHE A 719 10.95 -1.26 2.05
CA PHE A 719 10.86 -2.63 1.58
C PHE A 719 12.13 -3.38 2.00
N ALA A 720 11.97 -4.64 2.40
CA ALA A 720 13.07 -5.55 2.71
C ALA A 720 12.83 -6.87 1.98
N ARG A 721 13.83 -7.35 1.20
CA ARG A 721 13.66 -8.48 0.25
C ARG A 721 12.39 -8.32 -0.62
N GLU A 722 12.20 -7.13 -1.20
CA GLU A 722 11.03 -6.71 -2.00
C GLU A 722 9.66 -6.68 -1.29
N LYS A 723 9.51 -7.23 -0.07
CA LYS A 723 8.29 -7.09 0.75
C LYS A 723 8.23 -5.68 1.35
N LYS A 724 7.10 -4.97 1.20
CA LYS A 724 6.86 -3.72 1.96
C LYS A 724 6.70 -4.05 3.45
N VAL A 725 7.51 -3.41 4.29
CA VAL A 725 7.54 -3.62 5.75
C VAL A 725 7.17 -2.37 6.54
N LEU A 726 7.28 -1.17 5.96
CA LEU A 726 6.91 0.07 6.62
C LEU A 726 6.32 1.06 5.62
N GLU A 727 5.32 1.81 6.06
CA GLU A 727 4.75 2.96 5.35
C GLU A 727 4.31 3.99 6.39
N SER A 728 4.80 5.22 6.27
CA SER A 728 4.53 6.30 7.23
C SER A 728 4.64 7.68 6.59
N LYS A 729 4.12 8.71 7.26
CA LYS A 729 4.40 10.11 6.92
C LYS A 729 5.72 10.57 7.54
N ILE A 730 6.37 11.51 6.85
CA ILE A 730 7.58 12.23 7.26
C ILE A 730 7.12 13.52 7.96
N ASP A 731 7.66 13.83 9.13
CA ASP A 731 7.46 15.15 9.77
C ASP A 731 8.19 16.21 8.93
N PRO A 732 7.53 17.24 8.38
CA PRO A 732 8.19 18.28 7.57
C PRO A 732 9.36 18.97 8.28
N ARG A 733 9.30 19.07 9.62
CA ARG A 733 10.38 19.67 10.45
C ARG A 733 11.64 18.81 10.48
N LYS A 734 11.52 17.52 10.15
CA LYS A 734 12.61 16.52 10.09
C LYS A 734 13.11 16.24 8.68
N ARG A 735 12.89 17.19 7.76
CA ARG A 735 13.33 17.16 6.37
C ARG A 735 14.09 18.44 6.01
N LYS A 736 15.22 18.69 6.69
CA LYS A 736 15.97 19.94 6.60
C LYS A 736 17.06 19.96 5.54
N GLY A 737 17.61 18.81 5.16
CA GLY A 737 18.62 18.72 4.10
C GLY A 737 18.51 17.48 3.22
N ALA A 738 19.59 17.21 2.49
CA ALA A 738 19.72 16.10 1.55
C ALA A 738 20.75 15.05 2.02
N GLY A 739 21.10 15.03 3.30
CA GLY A 739 22.10 14.13 3.86
C GLY A 739 21.55 12.79 4.32
N ILE A 740 22.43 11.77 4.32
CA ILE A 740 22.19 10.44 4.90
C ILE A 740 23.35 10.04 5.81
N VAL A 741 23.06 9.37 6.94
CA VAL A 741 24.06 8.82 7.86
C VAL A 741 23.70 7.40 8.29
N PHE A 742 24.65 6.48 8.18
CA PHE A 742 24.59 5.09 8.65
C PHE A 742 25.38 4.91 9.95
N TYR A 743 24.84 4.15 10.90
CA TYR A 743 25.51 3.86 12.17
C TYR A 743 24.96 2.58 12.83
N PRO A 744 25.79 1.81 13.55
CA PRO A 744 25.32 0.82 14.53
C PRO A 744 24.44 1.50 15.57
N ALA A 745 23.25 0.93 15.81
CA ALA A 745 22.29 1.45 16.78
C ALA A 745 22.10 0.47 17.93
N GLU A 746 21.92 1.01 19.14
CA GLU A 746 21.43 0.24 20.29
C GLU A 746 19.92 0.04 20.15
N MET A 747 19.44 -1.12 20.62
CA MET A 747 18.00 -1.35 20.79
C MET A 747 17.72 -2.30 21.97
N TRP A 748 16.80 -1.91 22.85
CA TRP A 748 16.38 -2.64 24.06
C TRP A 748 17.56 -3.08 24.95
N GLY A 749 18.55 -2.19 25.11
CA GLY A 749 19.74 -2.44 25.91
C GLY A 749 20.77 -3.42 25.30
N ASN A 750 20.56 -3.89 24.07
CA ASN A 750 21.56 -4.69 23.35
C ASN A 750 22.67 -3.79 22.80
N ALA A 751 23.92 -4.16 23.08
CA ALA A 751 25.08 -3.46 22.55
C ALA A 751 25.08 -3.49 21.00
N PRO A 752 25.44 -2.38 20.34
CA PRO A 752 25.39 -2.30 18.89
C PRO A 752 26.57 -3.06 18.29
N ARG A 753 26.33 -3.81 17.21
CA ARG A 753 27.34 -4.66 16.57
C ARG A 753 27.88 -4.02 15.31
N LYS A 754 29.02 -4.55 14.83
CA LYS A 754 29.58 -4.18 13.53
C LYS A 754 28.58 -4.44 12.40
N ILE A 755 28.40 -3.42 11.56
CA ILE A 755 27.52 -3.43 10.40
C ILE A 755 28.31 -3.30 9.10
N ASN A 756 27.72 -3.79 8.03
CA ASN A 756 28.21 -3.69 6.67
C ASN A 756 27.09 -3.12 5.81
N ILE A 757 27.36 -2.00 5.12
CA ILE A 757 26.44 -1.47 4.10
C ILE A 757 27.12 -1.63 2.74
N SER A 758 26.42 -2.23 1.78
CA SER A 758 26.91 -2.45 0.41
C SER A 758 25.80 -2.21 -0.61
N GLU A 759 26.11 -2.29 -1.90
CA GLU A 759 25.13 -2.10 -2.99
C GLU A 759 24.35 -0.77 -2.90
N PHE A 760 24.97 0.29 -2.34
CA PHE A 760 24.31 1.58 -2.20
C PHE A 760 23.99 2.17 -3.58
N VAL A 761 22.73 2.56 -3.78
CA VAL A 761 22.26 3.25 -4.98
C VAL A 761 21.23 4.29 -4.56
N MET A 762 21.51 5.56 -4.85
CA MET A 762 20.50 6.60 -4.97
C MET A 762 19.96 6.59 -6.40
N GLN A 763 18.65 6.62 -6.57
CA GLN A 763 17.98 6.75 -7.86
C GLN A 763 16.84 7.77 -7.78
N SER A 764 16.57 8.42 -8.91
CA SER A 764 15.35 9.19 -9.10
C SER A 764 14.40 8.41 -10.02
N ASN A 765 13.16 8.19 -9.60
CA ASN A 765 12.11 7.80 -10.54
C ASN A 765 11.95 8.91 -11.59
N PRO A 766 11.74 8.54 -12.86
CA PRO A 766 11.32 9.45 -13.91
C PRO A 766 10.31 10.53 -13.47
N GLY A 767 10.66 11.80 -13.67
CA GLY A 767 9.79 12.95 -13.41
C GLY A 767 9.81 13.41 -11.96
N TYR A 768 10.59 12.77 -11.10
CA TYR A 768 10.99 13.35 -9.83
C TYR A 768 11.86 14.58 -10.07
N VAL A 769 11.55 15.65 -9.32
CA VAL A 769 12.34 16.88 -9.27
C VAL A 769 12.46 17.26 -7.82
N ASN A 770 13.70 17.38 -7.33
CA ASN A 770 13.97 17.88 -6.00
C ASN A 770 13.84 19.41 -6.01
N LEU A 771 12.68 19.91 -5.60
CA LEU A 771 12.50 21.35 -5.38
C LEU A 771 13.35 21.78 -4.17
N PRO A 772 14.15 22.85 -4.27
CA PRO A 772 14.85 23.37 -3.10
C PRO A 772 13.85 23.80 -2.02
N PRO A 773 14.20 23.70 -0.73
CA PRO A 773 13.33 24.14 0.35
C PRO A 773 13.09 25.66 0.24
N VAL A 774 11.87 26.09 0.53
CA VAL A 774 11.45 27.49 0.45
C VAL A 774 10.76 27.85 1.78
N SER A 775 11.11 28.99 2.38
CA SER A 775 10.40 29.51 3.56
C SER A 775 8.93 29.74 3.23
N GLU A 776 8.02 29.22 4.05
CA GLU A 776 6.58 29.40 3.85
C GLU A 776 6.17 30.87 4.05
N GLU A 777 6.89 31.64 4.86
CA GLU A 777 6.73 33.09 4.99
C GLU A 777 7.09 33.80 3.68
N ALA A 778 8.28 33.52 3.13
CA ALA A 778 8.74 34.10 1.87
C ALA A 778 7.82 33.74 0.70
N LYS A 779 7.38 32.48 0.62
CA LYS A 779 6.42 31.97 -0.36
C LYS A 779 5.05 32.62 -0.22
N THR A 780 4.53 32.77 1.00
CA THR A 780 3.27 33.46 1.28
C THR A 780 3.33 34.93 0.84
N LEU A 781 4.41 35.64 1.19
CA LEU A 781 4.65 37.03 0.77
C LEU A 781 4.77 37.16 -0.75
N ALA A 782 5.48 36.24 -1.41
CA ALA A 782 5.69 36.26 -2.86
C ALA A 782 4.39 36.01 -3.64
N LEU A 783 3.57 35.04 -3.20
CA LEU A 783 2.28 34.69 -3.82
C LEU A 783 1.14 35.67 -3.48
N THR A 784 1.27 36.48 -2.43
CA THR A 784 0.24 37.48 -2.08
C THR A 784 0.33 38.70 -3.00
N VAL A 785 -0.74 38.95 -3.76
CA VAL A 785 -0.90 40.11 -4.66
C VAL A 785 -1.31 41.34 -3.84
N PRO A 786 -0.47 42.41 -3.79
CA PRO A 786 -0.83 43.65 -3.13
C PRO A 786 -2.03 44.32 -3.79
N ARG A 787 -2.87 45.04 -3.01
CA ARG A 787 -4.12 45.66 -3.50
C ARG A 787 -3.91 46.54 -4.75
N PHE A 788 -2.83 47.32 -4.78
CA PHE A 788 -2.46 48.20 -5.91
C PHE A 788 -1.94 47.46 -7.17
N ARG A 789 -1.82 46.13 -7.15
CA ARG A 789 -1.47 45.30 -8.32
C ARG A 789 -2.57 44.31 -8.73
N ARG A 790 -3.78 44.45 -8.21
CA ARG A 790 -4.90 43.53 -8.58
C ARG A 790 -5.26 43.58 -10.07
N GLU A 791 -5.14 44.75 -10.69
CA GLU A 791 -5.40 44.96 -12.13
C GLU A 791 -4.22 44.51 -13.03
N SER A 792 -3.04 44.28 -12.44
CA SER A 792 -1.85 43.80 -13.16
C SER A 792 -1.02 42.87 -12.26
N PRO A 793 -1.53 41.65 -12.00
CA PRO A 793 -0.84 40.68 -11.15
C PRO A 793 0.40 40.10 -11.85
N PRO A 794 1.44 39.68 -11.10
CA PRO A 794 2.61 39.03 -11.67
C PRO A 794 2.24 37.65 -12.25
N SER A 795 2.74 37.33 -13.44
CA SER A 795 2.41 36.10 -14.17
C SER A 795 3.38 34.95 -13.93
N GLN A 796 4.60 35.24 -13.46
CA GLN A 796 5.64 34.23 -13.23
C GLN A 796 6.40 34.43 -11.90
N MET A 797 7.02 33.35 -11.44
CA MET A 797 7.97 33.30 -10.34
C MET A 797 9.27 32.64 -10.80
N LEU A 798 10.41 33.20 -10.41
CA LEU A 798 11.70 32.54 -10.46
C LEU A 798 12.03 31.96 -9.08
N LEU A 799 12.48 30.72 -9.06
CA LEU A 799 13.01 30.00 -7.90
C LEU A 799 14.50 29.73 -8.14
N ALA A 800 15.36 30.17 -7.23
CA ALA A 800 16.79 29.92 -7.28
C ALA A 800 17.17 28.61 -6.54
N PRO A 801 18.34 28.00 -6.83
CA PRO A 801 18.78 26.75 -6.18
C PRO A 801 18.91 26.81 -4.66
N ASN A 802 19.06 27.99 -4.08
CA ASN A 802 19.14 28.23 -2.62
C ASN A 802 17.76 28.48 -1.97
N GLY A 803 16.66 28.42 -2.72
CA GLY A 803 15.31 28.67 -2.23
C GLY A 803 14.80 30.12 -2.39
N ASP A 804 15.63 31.05 -2.86
CA ASP A 804 15.21 32.45 -3.07
C ASP A 804 14.14 32.56 -4.16
N LEU A 805 13.20 33.50 -3.95
CA LEU A 805 12.07 33.76 -4.84
C LEU A 805 12.10 35.16 -5.45
N LEU A 806 11.83 35.27 -6.76
CA LEU A 806 11.61 36.54 -7.43
C LEU A 806 10.33 36.50 -8.29
N ARG A 807 9.35 37.34 -7.92
CA ARG A 807 8.06 37.45 -8.64
C ARG A 807 8.10 38.54 -9.71
N GLY A 808 7.37 38.33 -10.81
CA GLY A 808 7.35 39.29 -11.91
C GLY A 808 6.77 38.71 -13.20
N THR A 809 7.31 39.17 -14.33
CA THR A 809 6.94 38.69 -15.66
C THR A 809 8.19 38.48 -16.52
N VAL A 810 8.27 37.35 -17.23
CA VAL A 810 9.31 37.12 -18.23
C VAL A 810 9.04 38.01 -19.45
N VAL A 811 9.99 38.87 -19.79
CA VAL A 811 9.93 39.70 -21.00
C VAL A 811 10.46 38.92 -22.19
N SER A 812 11.62 38.27 -22.00
CA SER A 812 12.15 37.29 -22.94
C SER A 812 13.09 36.32 -22.22
N ALA A 813 13.32 35.16 -22.85
CA ALA A 813 14.42 34.28 -22.49
C ALA A 813 15.07 33.76 -23.78
N THR A 814 16.40 33.67 -23.78
CA THR A 814 17.19 33.02 -24.82
C THR A 814 18.25 32.14 -24.15
N GLY A 815 19.02 31.35 -24.93
CA GLY A 815 19.82 30.20 -24.47
C GLY A 815 20.93 30.39 -23.41
N GLY A 816 20.94 31.50 -22.67
CA GLY A 816 21.74 31.69 -21.45
C GLY A 816 21.21 32.75 -20.47
N VAL A 817 20.18 33.54 -20.80
CA VAL A 817 19.70 34.67 -19.99
C VAL A 817 18.17 34.78 -20.06
N VAL A 818 17.55 35.05 -18.91
CA VAL A 818 16.13 35.44 -18.78
C VAL A 818 16.07 36.93 -18.46
N ARG A 819 15.42 37.71 -19.31
CA ARG A 819 15.06 39.11 -19.02
C ARG A 819 13.75 39.12 -18.25
N PHE A 820 13.82 39.52 -16.99
CA PHE A 820 12.70 39.42 -16.05
C PHE A 820 12.32 40.80 -15.51
N ARG A 821 11.04 41.17 -15.63
CA ARG A 821 10.50 42.43 -15.10
C ARG A 821 9.95 42.20 -13.70
N SER A 822 10.55 42.82 -12.69
CA SER A 822 10.02 42.81 -11.31
C SER A 822 9.62 44.21 -10.88
N GLY A 823 8.31 44.48 -10.89
CA GLY A 823 7.80 45.84 -10.66
C GLY A 823 8.11 46.76 -11.82
N LEU A 824 8.91 47.81 -11.57
CA LEU A 824 9.31 48.80 -12.58
C LEU A 824 10.72 48.55 -13.16
N GLU A 825 11.43 47.54 -12.66
CA GLU A 825 12.79 47.21 -13.08
C GLU A 825 12.80 45.98 -13.99
N GLU A 826 13.65 46.00 -15.03
CA GLU A 826 13.98 44.84 -15.85
C GLU A 826 15.39 44.37 -15.51
N ILE A 827 15.54 43.07 -15.25
CA ILE A 827 16.75 42.45 -14.74
C ILE A 827 17.12 41.29 -15.66
N ASP A 828 18.35 41.29 -16.18
CA ASP A 828 18.91 40.17 -16.94
C ASP A 828 19.54 39.16 -15.98
N ILE A 829 18.96 37.97 -15.91
CA ILE A 829 19.35 36.91 -14.96
C ILE A 829 19.92 35.72 -15.74
N PRO A 830 21.19 35.30 -15.49
CA PRO A 830 21.76 34.10 -16.09
C PRO A 830 20.91 32.85 -15.79
N LEU A 831 20.65 32.04 -16.82
CA LEU A 831 19.76 30.87 -16.73
C LEU A 831 20.24 29.85 -15.69
N GLU A 832 21.56 29.72 -15.52
CA GLU A 832 22.23 28.87 -14.51
C GLU A 832 21.93 29.25 -13.05
N ARG A 833 21.46 30.49 -12.78
CA ARG A 833 21.08 30.94 -11.44
C ARG A 833 19.62 30.62 -11.07
N ILE A 834 18.86 30.02 -12.00
CA ILE A 834 17.44 29.74 -11.86
C ILE A 834 17.28 28.22 -11.79
N ALA A 835 16.70 27.71 -10.71
CA ALA A 835 16.32 26.30 -10.60
C ALA A 835 14.95 26.04 -11.25
N SER A 836 14.01 26.98 -11.16
CA SER A 836 12.72 26.87 -11.83
C SER A 836 12.11 28.22 -12.21
N LEU A 837 11.50 28.26 -13.39
CA LEU A 837 10.58 29.30 -13.83
C LEU A 837 9.16 28.75 -13.74
N ILE A 838 8.30 29.37 -12.94
CA ILE A 838 6.95 28.88 -12.61
C ILE A 838 5.91 29.86 -13.15
N TRP A 839 4.89 29.37 -13.86
CA TRP A 839 3.74 30.15 -14.31
C TRP A 839 2.64 30.09 -13.26
N LEU A 840 2.29 31.26 -12.72
CA LEU A 840 1.42 31.39 -11.56
C LEU A 840 -0.05 31.26 -11.97
N SER A 841 -0.81 30.47 -11.21
CA SER A 841 -2.27 30.44 -11.37
C SER A 841 -2.89 31.75 -10.88
N PRO A 842 -3.93 32.27 -11.56
CA PRO A 842 -4.68 33.42 -11.09
C PRO A 842 -5.37 33.13 -9.73
N PRO A 843 -5.77 34.16 -8.97
CA PRO A 843 -6.50 33.97 -7.73
C PRO A 843 -7.84 33.24 -7.93
N ASP A 844 -8.24 32.47 -6.94
CA ASP A 844 -9.51 31.74 -6.89
C ASP A 844 -10.24 32.20 -5.62
N PRO A 845 -11.17 33.17 -5.74
CA PRO A 845 -11.83 33.77 -4.58
C PRO A 845 -12.66 32.78 -3.77
N GLU A 846 -13.21 31.72 -4.37
CA GLU A 846 -13.99 30.72 -3.64
C GLU A 846 -13.09 29.84 -2.77
N ALA A 847 -11.97 29.36 -3.33
CA ALA A 847 -11.02 28.56 -2.57
C ALA A 847 -10.27 29.41 -1.52
N ASP A 848 -9.90 30.65 -1.84
CA ASP A 848 -9.30 31.59 -0.89
C ASP A 848 -10.29 31.90 0.26
N ALA A 849 -11.59 32.05 -0.01
CA ALA A 849 -12.62 32.24 1.02
C ALA A 849 -12.84 30.99 1.89
N ARG A 850 -12.80 29.78 1.31
CA ARG A 850 -12.88 28.52 2.09
C ARG A 850 -11.67 28.35 3.00
N GLU A 851 -10.46 28.57 2.50
CA GLU A 851 -9.24 28.46 3.31
C GLU A 851 -9.17 29.58 4.37
N ALA A 852 -9.66 30.78 4.07
CA ALA A 852 -9.82 31.85 5.05
C ALA A 852 -10.86 31.48 6.14
N ALA A 853 -11.97 30.85 5.78
CA ALA A 853 -12.97 30.36 6.74
C ALA A 853 -12.44 29.20 7.60
N GLU A 854 -11.59 28.32 7.06
CA GLU A 854 -10.90 27.29 7.84
C GLU A 854 -9.89 27.91 8.81
N ARG A 855 -9.04 28.86 8.36
CA ARG A 855 -8.08 29.59 9.22
C ARG A 855 -8.76 30.42 10.30
N ALA A 856 -9.87 31.10 9.97
CA ALA A 856 -10.64 31.93 10.91
C ALA A 856 -11.31 31.11 12.02
N ASN A 857 -11.53 29.81 11.80
CA ASN A 857 -12.04 28.87 12.80
C ASN A 857 -10.91 28.05 13.43
N THR A 858 -9.76 28.67 13.74
CA THR A 858 -8.68 28.00 14.50
C THR A 858 -8.43 28.65 15.87
N HIS A 859 -8.03 27.84 16.84
CA HIS A 859 -7.63 28.26 18.18
C HIS A 859 -6.28 27.68 18.56
N GLN A 860 -5.34 28.51 19.00
CA GLN A 860 -4.04 28.08 19.47
C GLN A 860 -4.05 27.81 20.98
N VAL A 861 -3.73 26.58 21.37
CA VAL A 861 -3.78 26.09 22.75
C VAL A 861 -2.81 26.85 23.65
N ALA A 862 -3.35 27.59 24.62
CA ALA A 862 -2.58 28.31 25.61
C ALA A 862 -2.18 27.43 26.81
N ARG A 863 -1.20 27.90 27.59
CA ARG A 863 -0.69 27.16 28.76
C ARG A 863 -1.78 26.98 29.82
N GLY A 864 -2.16 25.73 30.08
CA GLY A 864 -3.19 25.38 31.06
C GLY A 864 -4.58 25.12 30.48
N GLU A 865 -4.75 25.25 29.17
CA GLU A 865 -6.01 24.88 28.51
C GLU A 865 -6.15 23.36 28.32
N THR A 866 -7.40 22.91 28.26
CA THR A 866 -7.81 21.53 27.93
C THR A 866 -8.85 21.59 26.81
N LEU A 867 -9.08 20.49 26.09
CA LEU A 867 -10.18 20.46 25.11
C LEU A 867 -11.54 20.79 25.76
N VAL A 868 -11.75 20.42 27.03
CA VAL A 868 -12.98 20.74 27.77
C VAL A 868 -13.11 22.25 27.99
N SER A 869 -12.04 22.95 28.39
CA SER A 869 -12.09 24.40 28.60
C SER A 869 -12.24 25.16 27.28
N ILE A 870 -11.60 24.71 26.20
CA ILE A 870 -11.69 25.31 24.87
C ILE A 870 -13.10 25.10 24.29
N ALA A 871 -13.61 23.86 24.31
CA ALA A 871 -14.97 23.54 23.89
C ALA A 871 -16.02 24.38 24.62
N LYS A 872 -15.91 24.49 25.95
CA LYS A 872 -16.80 25.31 26.79
C LYS A 872 -16.70 26.81 26.46
N ARG A 873 -15.50 27.34 26.21
CA ARG A 873 -15.30 28.76 25.87
C ARG A 873 -15.89 29.10 24.50
N GLU A 874 -15.75 28.19 23.55
CA GLU A 874 -16.14 28.43 22.14
C GLU A 874 -17.57 27.99 21.81
N GLY A 875 -18.31 27.41 22.77
CA GLY A 875 -19.71 27.01 22.59
C GLY A 875 -19.89 25.74 21.75
N VAL A 876 -18.90 24.84 21.77
CA VAL A 876 -18.86 23.61 20.97
C VAL A 876 -18.61 22.40 21.88
N THR A 877 -18.72 21.18 21.33
CA THR A 877 -18.42 19.95 22.07
C THR A 877 -16.98 19.50 21.87
N VAL A 878 -16.40 18.83 22.88
CA VAL A 878 -15.08 18.19 22.76
C VAL A 878 -15.05 17.22 21.58
N ASP A 879 -16.14 16.47 21.38
CA ASP A 879 -16.27 15.47 20.32
C ASP A 879 -16.24 16.09 18.90
N GLN A 880 -16.78 17.30 18.73
CA GLN A 880 -16.65 18.07 17.49
C GLN A 880 -15.20 18.52 17.26
N ILE A 881 -14.50 19.03 18.28
CA ILE A 881 -13.08 19.42 18.15
C ILE A 881 -12.22 18.18 17.84
N LEU A 882 -12.45 17.05 18.50
CA LEU A 882 -11.74 15.79 18.22
C LEU A 882 -11.91 15.35 16.76
N LYS A 883 -13.15 15.31 16.26
CA LYS A 883 -13.46 14.90 14.89
C LYS A 883 -12.87 15.86 13.84
N LEU A 884 -12.95 17.17 14.05
CA LEU A 884 -12.41 18.18 13.13
C LEU A 884 -10.88 18.20 13.08
N ASN A 885 -10.20 17.79 14.16
CA ASN A 885 -8.73 17.76 14.24
C ASN A 885 -8.13 16.36 14.06
N HIS A 886 -8.95 15.36 13.73
CA HIS A 886 -8.54 13.95 13.64
C HIS A 886 -7.81 13.44 14.91
N LEU A 887 -8.20 13.94 16.09
CA LEU A 887 -7.63 13.56 17.37
C LEU A 887 -8.36 12.33 17.93
N ASN A 888 -7.60 11.26 18.17
CA ASN A 888 -8.15 10.00 18.70
C ASN A 888 -8.35 10.02 20.24
N ASN A 889 -7.87 11.05 20.93
CA ASN A 889 -7.99 11.24 22.38
C ASN A 889 -7.89 12.75 22.73
N PRO A 890 -8.31 13.18 23.94
CA PRO A 890 -8.42 14.60 24.27
C PRO A 890 -7.11 15.31 24.72
N SER A 891 -5.95 14.71 24.46
CA SER A 891 -4.65 15.30 24.80
C SER A 891 -4.27 16.39 23.79
N ILE A 892 -3.82 17.54 24.29
CA ILE A 892 -3.38 18.68 23.48
C ILE A 892 -2.11 19.31 24.07
N ALA A 893 -1.28 19.88 23.21
CA ALA A 893 -0.01 20.53 23.58
C ALA A 893 -0.11 22.05 23.50
N VAL A 894 0.64 22.76 24.34
CA VAL A 894 0.72 24.23 24.28
C VAL A 894 1.32 24.66 22.94
N GLY A 895 0.68 25.63 22.27
CA GLY A 895 1.04 26.09 20.93
C GLY A 895 0.42 25.28 19.79
N GLN A 896 -0.23 24.14 20.07
CA GLN A 896 -0.99 23.37 19.07
C GLN A 896 -2.17 24.21 18.56
N VAL A 897 -2.39 24.19 17.24
CA VAL A 897 -3.54 24.86 16.62
C VAL A 897 -4.66 23.84 16.42
N LEU A 898 -5.87 24.18 16.85
CA LEU A 898 -7.07 23.35 16.77
C LEU A 898 -8.12 24.01 15.87
N ILE A 899 -8.64 23.29 14.89
CA ILE A 899 -9.80 23.65 14.07
C ILE A 899 -11.07 23.53 14.93
N LEU A 900 -11.93 24.53 14.87
CA LEU A 900 -13.19 24.63 15.59
C LEU A 900 -14.38 24.60 14.61
N PRO A 901 -15.57 24.17 15.06
CA PRO A 901 -16.81 24.37 14.30
C PRO A 901 -17.09 25.86 14.08
N ALA A 902 -17.51 26.23 12.87
CA ALA A 902 -17.96 27.58 12.56
C ALA A 902 -19.19 27.97 13.39
N LYS A 903 -19.14 29.09 14.10
CA LYS A 903 -20.28 29.64 14.86
C LYS A 903 -21.37 30.12 13.90
N THR A 904 -22.53 29.47 13.91
CA THR A 904 -23.70 29.93 13.15
C THR A 904 -24.30 31.18 13.82
N PRO A 905 -24.51 32.29 13.09
CA PRO A 905 -25.17 33.47 13.64
C PRO A 905 -26.60 33.14 14.12
N THR A 906 -26.96 33.59 15.32
CA THR A 906 -28.26 33.32 15.92
C THR A 906 -29.11 34.59 15.96
N ALA A 907 -29.96 34.81 14.96
CA ALA A 907 -31.25 35.55 15.02
C ALA A 907 -31.85 35.71 13.62
N GLY A 908 -33.19 35.71 13.51
CA GLY A 908 -33.90 36.17 12.30
C GLY A 908 -34.71 35.11 11.56
N LEU A 909 -35.77 34.57 12.17
CA LEU A 909 -36.86 33.95 11.42
C LEU A 909 -37.75 35.05 10.82
N ASP A 910 -37.45 35.52 9.61
CA ASP A 910 -38.46 35.68 8.54
C ASP A 910 -37.81 36.01 7.18
N GLN A 911 -38.59 35.92 6.10
CA GLN A 911 -38.27 36.25 4.70
C GLN A 911 -37.38 35.25 3.94
N THR A 912 -38.04 34.23 3.38
CA THR A 912 -37.60 33.57 2.14
C THR A 912 -37.66 34.52 0.94
N PRO A 913 -36.68 34.41 0.02
CA PRO A 913 -36.99 34.55 -1.41
C PRO A 913 -36.90 33.22 -2.16
N GLN A 914 -37.88 33.00 -3.03
CA GLN A 914 -38.08 31.82 -3.87
C GLN A 914 -37.20 31.88 -5.14
N PRO A 915 -36.74 30.74 -5.72
CA PRO A 915 -35.87 30.76 -6.90
C PRO A 915 -36.63 31.14 -8.19
N ALA A 916 -36.00 31.96 -9.03
CA ALA A 916 -36.53 32.35 -10.33
C ALA A 916 -35.59 31.97 -11.49
N SER A 917 -36.14 31.22 -12.44
CA SER A 917 -35.60 30.95 -13.77
C SER A 917 -35.77 32.17 -14.69
N ALA A 918 -34.85 32.39 -15.65
CA ALA A 918 -35.21 32.86 -16.99
C ALA A 918 -34.07 32.69 -18.02
N VAL A 919 -34.45 32.47 -19.29
CA VAL A 919 -33.58 32.46 -20.47
C VAL A 919 -34.03 33.57 -21.45
N ALA A 920 -33.05 34.18 -22.12
CA ALA A 920 -33.04 35.13 -23.26
C ALA A 920 -34.32 35.53 -24.05
N ALA A 921 -34.42 36.84 -24.36
CA ALA A 921 -34.84 37.49 -25.63
C ALA A 921 -34.53 39.01 -25.51
N VAL A 922 -33.77 39.74 -26.36
CA VAL A 922 -33.85 40.08 -27.81
C VAL A 922 -34.92 41.11 -28.19
N ALA A 923 -34.49 42.39 -28.40
CA ALA A 923 -34.97 43.41 -29.37
C ALA A 923 -34.23 44.77 -29.12
N GLY A 924 -33.83 45.61 -30.09
CA GLY A 924 -33.71 45.44 -31.55
C GLY A 924 -33.38 46.74 -32.32
N ILE A 925 -33.00 46.57 -33.61
CA ILE A 925 -33.13 47.48 -34.80
C ILE A 925 -32.14 48.69 -35.00
N PRO A 926 -31.99 49.32 -36.21
CA PRO A 926 -30.73 49.38 -37.02
C PRO A 926 -30.13 50.83 -37.22
N ILE A 927 -29.13 51.20 -38.06
CA ILE A 927 -28.96 51.17 -39.55
C ILE A 927 -27.50 51.56 -40.00
N ASN A 928 -26.99 50.96 -41.10
CA ASN A 928 -25.91 51.32 -42.07
C ASN A 928 -24.51 51.91 -41.69
N GLY A 929 -23.45 51.22 -42.16
CA GLY A 929 -22.71 51.63 -43.37
C GLY A 929 -21.27 52.20 -43.26
N ALA A 930 -20.25 51.41 -43.67
CA ALA A 930 -19.02 51.81 -44.38
C ALA A 930 -18.09 50.59 -44.64
N GLU A 931 -17.20 50.67 -45.63
CA GLU A 931 -16.38 49.56 -46.16
C GLU A 931 -14.96 49.43 -45.56
N ASP A 932 -14.32 48.30 -45.89
CA ASP A 932 -12.87 48.03 -45.93
C ASP A 932 -11.97 48.19 -44.68
N SER A 933 -11.53 47.05 -44.14
CA SER A 933 -10.11 46.64 -44.23
C SER A 933 -9.86 45.21 -43.73
N LYS A 934 -8.87 44.54 -44.34
CA LYS A 934 -8.48 43.15 -44.01
C LYS A 934 -7.85 43.05 -42.62
N VAL A 935 -8.39 42.18 -41.76
CA VAL A 935 -7.65 41.61 -40.61
C VAL A 935 -7.58 40.10 -40.80
N SER A 936 -6.35 39.57 -40.86
CA SER A 936 -6.10 38.13 -40.89
C SER A 936 -6.55 37.50 -39.58
N ALA A 937 -7.34 36.42 -39.64
CA ALA A 937 -7.83 35.76 -38.45
C ALA A 937 -6.67 35.21 -37.60
N VAL A 938 -6.68 35.56 -36.31
CA VAL A 938 -5.88 34.87 -35.29
C VAL A 938 -6.38 33.43 -35.20
N PRO A 939 -5.51 32.40 -35.31
CA PRO A 939 -5.93 31.02 -35.07
C PRO A 939 -6.17 30.84 -33.57
N THR A 940 -7.43 30.94 -33.14
CA THR A 940 -7.84 30.54 -31.79
C THR A 940 -7.60 29.03 -31.63
N LEU A 941 -6.59 28.66 -30.84
CA LEU A 941 -6.40 27.30 -30.36
C LEU A 941 -7.68 26.82 -29.64
N PRO A 942 -8.10 25.55 -29.83
CA PRO A 942 -9.35 25.06 -29.29
C PRO A 942 -9.30 24.98 -27.76
N LYS A 943 -10.39 25.37 -27.10
CA LYS A 943 -10.69 24.90 -25.74
C LYS A 943 -10.60 23.38 -25.72
N ALA A 944 -10.02 22.82 -24.65
CA ALA A 944 -9.71 21.40 -24.50
C ALA A 944 -10.76 20.47 -25.13
N ILE A 945 -10.33 19.68 -26.12
CA ILE A 945 -11.18 18.74 -26.87
C ILE A 945 -11.64 17.63 -25.91
N PRO A 946 -12.93 17.53 -25.54
CA PRO A 946 -13.37 16.61 -24.47
C PRO A 946 -13.34 15.12 -24.83
N SER A 947 -12.83 14.76 -26.02
CA SER A 947 -12.89 13.42 -26.61
C SER A 947 -11.54 12.79 -26.94
N TRP A 948 -10.42 13.49 -26.73
CA TRP A 948 -9.09 12.87 -26.89
C TRP A 948 -8.68 12.17 -25.59
N GLN A 949 -8.30 10.90 -25.71
CA GLN A 949 -7.58 10.16 -24.68
C GLN A 949 -6.38 9.45 -25.33
N PRO A 950 -5.21 9.42 -24.66
CA PRO A 950 -4.08 8.63 -25.12
C PRO A 950 -4.40 7.14 -25.02
N SER A 951 -3.82 6.32 -25.90
CA SER A 951 -3.89 4.86 -25.76
C SER A 951 -2.87 4.32 -24.76
N HIS A 952 -1.78 5.06 -24.56
CA HIS A 952 -0.69 4.70 -23.66
C HIS A 952 -0.14 5.94 -22.97
N TRP A 953 0.29 5.78 -21.72
CA TRP A 953 1.09 6.75 -20.99
C TRP A 953 2.52 6.24 -20.89
N LEU A 954 3.46 7.07 -21.32
CA LEU A 954 4.88 6.75 -21.37
C LEU A 954 5.61 7.51 -20.27
N VAL A 955 6.50 6.81 -19.58
CA VAL A 955 7.35 7.35 -18.52
C VAL A 955 8.80 7.04 -18.90
N MET A 956 9.62 8.07 -18.98
CA MET A 956 10.90 8.06 -19.68
C MET A 956 12.07 8.24 -18.70
N ARG A 957 13.20 7.58 -18.96
CA ARG A 957 14.41 7.64 -18.11
C ARG A 957 15.00 9.04 -17.94
N ASP A 958 14.66 9.96 -18.84
CA ASP A 958 15.05 11.37 -18.79
C ASP A 958 14.13 12.25 -17.92
N GLY A 959 13.10 11.65 -17.34
CA GLY A 959 12.10 12.32 -16.51
C GLY A 959 10.82 12.75 -17.21
N SER A 960 10.70 12.55 -18.53
CA SER A 960 9.48 12.85 -19.26
C SER A 960 8.35 11.88 -18.89
N GLN A 961 7.12 12.39 -18.84
CA GLN A 961 5.89 11.63 -18.61
C GLN A 961 4.80 12.20 -19.51
N PHE A 962 4.31 11.47 -20.50
CA PHE A 962 3.30 12.01 -21.41
C PHE A 962 2.34 10.96 -21.99
N GLY A 963 1.14 11.40 -22.31
CA GLY A 963 0.13 10.61 -22.99
C GLY A 963 0.35 10.59 -24.50
N LEU A 964 0.30 9.40 -25.12
CA LEU A 964 0.41 9.23 -26.56
C LEU A 964 -0.73 8.37 -27.12
N LYS A 965 -1.27 8.76 -28.27
CA LYS A 965 -2.07 7.85 -29.09
C LYS A 965 -1.12 7.08 -30.01
N VAL A 966 -0.62 5.95 -29.51
CA VAL A 966 0.30 5.06 -30.22
C VAL A 966 -0.36 4.55 -31.50
N ALA A 967 0.33 4.73 -32.63
CA ALA A 967 -0.02 4.17 -33.92
C ALA A 967 0.71 2.84 -34.16
N LYS A 968 1.97 2.72 -33.73
CA LYS A 968 2.84 1.59 -34.04
C LYS A 968 3.92 1.34 -32.99
N PHE A 969 4.09 0.07 -32.61
CA PHE A 969 5.27 -0.44 -31.92
C PHE A 969 6.22 -1.05 -32.96
N SER A 970 7.32 -0.36 -33.28
CA SER A 970 8.37 -0.89 -34.15
C SER A 970 9.31 -1.82 -33.36
N SER A 971 10.39 -2.30 -33.96
CA SER A 971 11.41 -3.08 -33.24
C SER A 971 12.32 -2.24 -32.34
N THR A 972 12.35 -0.91 -32.51
CA THR A 972 13.30 0.00 -31.83
C THR A 972 12.63 1.17 -31.13
N GLU A 973 11.41 1.54 -31.51
CA GLU A 973 10.72 2.74 -31.03
C GLU A 973 9.18 2.61 -31.04
N ILE A 974 8.53 3.54 -30.35
CA ILE A 974 7.08 3.73 -30.35
C ILE A 974 6.76 4.98 -31.19
N GLU A 975 5.89 4.82 -32.16
CA GLU A 975 5.39 5.89 -33.04
C GLU A 975 3.94 6.22 -32.68
N GLY A 976 3.60 7.51 -32.54
CA GLY A 976 2.24 7.97 -32.26
C GLY A 976 2.13 9.49 -32.20
N SER A 977 0.98 10.01 -31.78
CA SER A 977 0.77 11.46 -31.70
C SER A 977 0.06 11.94 -30.44
N SER A 978 0.33 13.20 -30.09
CA SER A 978 -0.24 13.94 -28.96
C SER A 978 -0.75 15.31 -29.43
N PRO A 979 -1.90 15.83 -28.92
CA PRO A 979 -2.41 17.16 -29.27
C PRO A 979 -1.47 18.31 -28.92
N VAL A 980 -0.56 18.12 -27.97
CA VAL A 980 0.37 19.17 -27.49
C VAL A 980 1.78 18.98 -28.07
N LEU A 981 2.19 17.73 -28.32
CA LEU A 981 3.54 17.43 -28.81
C LEU A 981 3.62 17.17 -30.31
N GLY A 982 2.47 17.01 -31.00
CA GLY A 982 2.45 16.59 -32.40
C GLY A 982 2.79 15.12 -32.56
N ASP A 983 3.45 14.78 -33.67
CA ASP A 983 3.95 13.44 -33.93
C ASP A 983 5.20 13.15 -33.09
N CYS A 984 5.26 11.97 -32.48
CA CYS A 984 6.30 11.59 -31.53
C CYS A 984 6.94 10.25 -31.90
N HIS A 985 8.27 10.21 -31.85
CA HIS A 985 9.10 9.01 -31.99
C HIS A 985 9.80 8.76 -30.66
N VAL A 986 9.55 7.60 -30.04
CA VAL A 986 10.02 7.32 -28.67
C VAL A 986 10.90 6.06 -28.65
N PRO A 987 12.23 6.19 -28.62
CA PRO A 987 13.15 5.06 -28.58
C PRO A 987 12.94 4.17 -27.35
N PHE A 988 12.88 2.85 -27.58
CA PHE A 988 12.73 1.88 -26.50
C PHE A 988 13.81 1.95 -25.40
N PRO A 989 15.10 2.27 -25.66
CA PRO A 989 16.09 2.41 -24.58
C PRO A 989 15.77 3.51 -23.57
N LEU A 990 15.14 4.61 -24.03
CA LEU A 990 14.75 5.74 -23.18
C LEU A 990 13.49 5.46 -22.36
N LEU A 991 12.66 4.48 -22.75
CA LEU A 991 11.47 4.11 -22.01
C LEU A 991 11.83 3.47 -20.66
N HIS A 992 11.24 3.97 -19.57
CA HIS A 992 11.31 3.37 -18.25
C HIS A 992 10.07 2.51 -17.96
N SER A 993 8.88 3.07 -18.15
CA SER A 993 7.62 2.32 -18.05
C SER A 993 6.57 2.77 -19.04
N LEU A 994 5.66 1.87 -19.40
CA LEU A 994 4.50 2.14 -20.23
C LEU A 994 3.23 1.63 -19.51
N ARG A 995 2.17 2.44 -19.52
CA ARG A 995 0.93 2.23 -18.75
C ARG A 995 -0.30 2.47 -19.61
N MET A 996 -1.43 1.84 -19.27
CA MET A 996 -2.72 2.13 -19.92
C MET A 996 -3.42 3.37 -19.34
N THR A 997 -3.03 3.78 -18.13
CA THR A 997 -3.63 4.89 -17.36
C THR A 997 -2.58 5.92 -17.00
N ALA A 998 -3.03 7.16 -16.73
CA ALA A 998 -2.14 8.25 -16.37
C ALA A 998 -1.31 7.90 -15.13
N PRO A 999 0.01 8.20 -15.10
CA PRO A 999 0.76 8.13 -13.86
C PRO A 999 0.16 9.10 -12.83
N ALA A 1000 0.34 8.80 -11.55
CA ALA A 1000 0.00 9.75 -10.50
C ALA A 1000 0.82 11.03 -10.70
N ALA A 1001 0.18 12.19 -10.59
CA ALA A 1001 0.85 13.48 -10.77
C ALA A 1001 2.08 13.57 -9.83
N THR A 1002 3.23 13.94 -10.39
CA THR A 1002 4.47 13.97 -9.58
C THR A 1002 4.34 15.00 -8.46
N PRO A 1003 5.06 14.83 -7.32
CA PRO A 1003 5.06 15.83 -6.26
C PRO A 1003 5.48 17.23 -6.74
N ALA A 1004 6.36 17.30 -7.74
CA ALA A 1004 6.79 18.55 -8.37
C ALA A 1004 5.66 19.20 -9.19
N LEU A 1005 4.99 18.45 -10.09
CA LEU A 1005 3.84 18.95 -10.86
C LEU A 1005 2.70 19.41 -9.93
N SER A 1006 2.42 18.62 -8.89
CA SER A 1006 1.43 18.93 -7.87
C SER A 1006 1.81 20.18 -7.07
N SER A 1007 3.10 20.32 -6.72
CA SER A 1007 3.62 21.52 -6.09
C SER A 1007 3.42 22.74 -6.99
N TYR A 1008 3.91 22.72 -8.24
CA TYR A 1008 3.79 23.84 -9.18
C TYR A 1008 2.35 24.28 -9.43
N ARG A 1009 1.39 23.35 -9.50
CA ARG A 1009 -0.05 23.67 -9.61
C ARG A 1009 -0.58 24.45 -8.39
N ASN A 1010 0.03 24.28 -7.22
CA ASN A 1010 -0.31 24.99 -5.98
C ASN A 1010 0.38 26.36 -5.83
N TRP A 1011 1.25 26.80 -6.75
CA TRP A 1011 1.77 28.18 -6.79
C TRP A 1011 0.70 29.12 -7.38
N ARG A 1012 -0.39 29.28 -6.62
CA ARG A 1012 -1.52 30.16 -6.94
C ARG A 1012 -1.32 31.51 -6.27
N LEU A 1013 -1.59 32.58 -7.01
CA LEU A 1013 -1.70 33.92 -6.45
C LEU A 1013 -2.86 34.00 -5.45
N ARG A 1014 -2.68 34.78 -4.39
CA ARG A 1014 -3.73 35.08 -3.41
C ARG A 1014 -3.95 36.58 -3.35
N LEU A 1015 -5.20 37.01 -3.28
CA LEU A 1015 -5.47 38.43 -3.07
C LEU A 1015 -5.16 38.80 -1.61
N ALA A 1016 -4.44 39.90 -1.39
CA ALA A 1016 -4.34 40.48 -0.06
C ALA A 1016 -5.76 40.76 0.48
N PRO A 1017 -6.11 40.33 1.71
CA PRO A 1017 -7.44 40.49 2.28
C PRO A 1017 -7.92 41.94 2.25
N GLU A 1018 -9.25 42.13 2.20
CA GLU A 1018 -9.82 43.46 2.45
C GLU A 1018 -9.55 43.91 3.88
N PRO A 1019 -9.34 45.22 4.11
CA PRO A 1019 -9.24 45.74 5.46
C PRO A 1019 -10.64 45.69 6.09
N VAL A 1020 -10.76 45.01 7.23
CA VAL A 1020 -11.95 45.17 8.07
C VAL A 1020 -11.90 46.58 8.67
N LEU A 1021 -12.61 47.52 8.04
CA LEU A 1021 -12.80 48.86 8.57
C LEU A 1021 -13.92 48.78 9.62
N PRO A 1022 -13.68 49.11 10.90
CA PRO A 1022 -14.74 49.11 11.90
C PRO A 1022 -15.77 50.19 11.55
N GLU A 1023 -17.06 49.84 11.54
CA GLU A 1023 -18.15 50.72 11.10
C GLU A 1023 -18.41 51.94 12.02
N SER A 1024 -17.68 52.05 13.14
CA SER A 1024 -17.79 53.17 14.08
C SER A 1024 -16.46 53.86 14.39
N GLY A 1025 -16.25 55.01 13.74
CA GLY A 1025 -16.33 56.28 14.47
C GLY A 1025 -15.15 56.73 15.34
N GLY A 1026 -14.39 55.84 15.97
CA GLY A 1026 -13.28 56.20 16.89
C GLY A 1026 -13.72 56.49 18.33
N GLN A 1027 -12.73 56.66 19.23
CA GLN A 1027 -12.83 56.68 20.70
C GLN A 1027 -13.02 55.32 21.43
N SER A 1028 -12.79 54.17 20.79
CA SER A 1028 -12.70 52.87 21.48
C SER A 1028 -11.25 52.48 21.79
N SER A 1029 -10.59 53.20 22.70
CA SER A 1029 -9.30 52.79 23.27
C SER A 1029 -9.46 52.56 24.77
N GLU A 1030 -9.01 51.41 25.28
CA GLU A 1030 -9.07 51.10 26.71
C GLU A 1030 -8.26 52.06 27.58
N LEU A 1031 -7.38 52.88 27.01
CA LEU A 1031 -6.56 53.85 27.74
C LEU A 1031 -7.26 55.19 27.99
N LEU A 1032 -8.36 55.50 27.30
CA LEU A 1032 -9.10 56.75 27.51
C LEU A 1032 -9.53 56.90 28.98
N GLY A 1033 -9.22 58.05 29.57
CA GLY A 1033 -9.48 58.31 30.99
C GLY A 1033 -8.55 57.57 31.96
N LYS A 1034 -7.43 57.00 31.50
CA LYS A 1034 -6.39 56.37 32.34
C LYS A 1034 -5.06 57.11 32.22
N LEU A 1035 -4.15 56.89 33.19
CA LEU A 1035 -2.77 57.39 33.12
C LEU A 1035 -2.04 56.77 31.90
N ALA A 1036 -1.33 57.60 31.16
CA ALA A 1036 -0.58 57.17 29.99
C ALA A 1036 0.59 56.22 30.39
N PRO A 1037 0.75 55.04 29.75
CA PRO A 1037 1.85 54.12 30.03
C PRO A 1037 3.22 54.78 29.82
N LEU A 1038 4.04 54.83 30.88
CA LEU A 1038 5.35 55.47 30.82
C LEU A 1038 6.34 54.68 29.96
N PHE A 1039 7.17 55.42 29.20
CA PHE A 1039 8.25 54.89 28.40
C PHE A 1039 9.38 55.91 28.22
N LYS A 1040 10.53 55.37 27.81
CA LYS A 1040 11.67 56.10 27.25
C LYS A 1040 11.97 55.52 25.87
N LEU A 1041 12.26 56.35 24.88
CA LEU A 1041 12.69 55.92 23.55
C LEU A 1041 13.84 56.79 23.03
N PRO A 1042 14.81 56.21 22.29
CA PRO A 1042 15.80 57.00 21.57
C PRO A 1042 15.12 57.77 20.43
N MET A 1043 15.60 58.99 20.20
CA MET A 1043 15.14 59.92 19.18
C MET A 1043 16.04 59.86 17.94
N LEU A 1044 15.48 60.20 16.78
CA LEU A 1044 16.20 60.21 15.49
C LEU A 1044 17.33 61.27 15.42
N ASP A 1045 17.28 62.28 16.29
CA ASP A 1045 18.32 63.31 16.45
C ASP A 1045 19.44 62.90 17.42
N GLY A 1046 19.31 61.76 18.11
CA GLY A 1046 20.29 61.20 19.03
C GLY A 1046 20.02 61.46 20.51
N PHE A 1047 18.97 62.19 20.87
CA PHE A 1047 18.54 62.36 22.27
C PHE A 1047 17.62 61.21 22.75
N GLU A 1048 17.18 61.24 24.00
CA GLU A 1048 16.15 60.33 24.55
C GLU A 1048 14.87 61.13 24.84
N PHE A 1049 13.72 60.61 24.41
CA PHE A 1049 12.42 61.11 24.84
C PHE A 1049 11.92 60.30 26.03
N ASP A 1050 11.71 60.97 27.16
CA ASP A 1050 11.09 60.43 28.37
C ASP A 1050 9.72 61.07 28.56
N LEU A 1051 8.66 60.26 28.56
CA LEU A 1051 7.29 60.73 28.76
C LEU A 1051 7.07 61.26 30.19
N ALA A 1052 7.74 60.69 31.20
CA ALA A 1052 7.60 61.14 32.59
C ALA A 1052 8.17 62.55 32.80
N ALA A 1053 9.15 62.96 31.99
CA ALA A 1053 9.72 64.30 32.01
C ALA A 1053 8.82 65.38 31.38
N GLN A 1054 7.70 65.01 30.73
CA GLN A 1054 6.78 65.95 30.08
C GLN A 1054 5.56 66.34 30.95
N ARG A 1055 5.50 65.93 32.23
CA ARG A 1055 4.42 66.33 33.14
C ARG A 1055 4.30 67.85 33.21
N GLY A 1056 3.07 68.35 33.26
CA GLY A 1056 2.76 69.78 33.15
C GLY A 1056 2.61 70.29 31.72
N LYS A 1057 2.79 69.44 30.69
CA LYS A 1057 2.53 69.74 29.29
C LYS A 1057 1.56 68.73 28.68
N THR A 1058 0.79 69.17 27.68
CA THR A 1058 0.06 68.23 26.83
C THR A 1058 1.06 67.46 25.94
N VAL A 1059 0.92 66.15 25.78
CA VAL A 1059 1.78 65.34 24.90
C VAL A 1059 0.93 64.69 23.82
N VAL A 1060 1.42 64.74 22.58
CA VAL A 1060 0.81 64.06 21.43
C VAL A 1060 1.78 63.00 20.93
N LEU A 1061 1.33 61.75 20.90
CA LEU A 1061 2.05 60.63 20.29
C LEU A 1061 1.36 60.26 18.97
N ASP A 1062 2.09 60.32 17.86
CA ASP A 1062 1.61 59.93 16.52
C ASP A 1062 2.39 58.70 16.02
N PHE A 1063 1.81 57.52 16.14
CA PHE A 1063 2.43 56.26 15.75
C PHE A 1063 2.33 56.07 14.23
N TRP A 1064 3.48 55.91 13.55
CA TRP A 1064 3.55 55.95 12.08
C TRP A 1064 4.69 55.09 11.49
N ALA A 1065 4.73 54.99 10.15
CA ALA A 1065 5.83 54.39 9.39
C ALA A 1065 5.94 55.01 7.97
N THR A 1066 7.13 54.95 7.34
CA THR A 1066 7.39 55.56 6.02
C THR A 1066 6.68 54.87 4.86
N TRP A 1067 6.38 53.57 5.01
CA TRP A 1067 5.60 52.78 4.05
C TRP A 1067 4.07 52.93 4.21
N CYS A 1068 3.61 53.55 5.31
CA CYS A 1068 2.18 53.70 5.62
C CYS A 1068 1.56 54.85 4.83
N GLY A 1069 0.88 54.55 3.71
CA GLY A 1069 0.19 55.53 2.87
C GLY A 1069 -0.74 56.49 3.63
N PRO A 1070 -1.66 55.99 4.49
CA PRO A 1070 -2.52 56.85 5.31
C PRO A 1070 -1.76 57.75 6.29
N CYS A 1071 -0.68 57.25 6.89
CA CYS A 1071 0.19 58.05 7.77
C CYS A 1071 0.82 59.20 6.98
N VAL A 1072 1.36 58.89 5.80
CA VAL A 1072 1.98 59.87 4.88
C VAL A 1072 0.97 60.91 4.38
N GLN A 1073 -0.31 60.58 4.27
CA GLN A 1073 -1.40 61.53 3.99
C GLN A 1073 -1.75 62.42 5.19
N SER A 1074 -1.75 61.86 6.41
CA SER A 1074 -2.07 62.60 7.65
C SER A 1074 -0.97 63.57 8.12
N MET A 1075 0.29 63.20 7.89
CA MET A 1075 1.45 63.85 8.51
C MET A 1075 1.58 65.37 8.25
N PRO A 1076 1.26 65.92 7.05
CA PRO A 1076 1.26 67.37 6.85
C PRO A 1076 0.35 68.12 7.81
N GLY A 1077 -0.85 67.59 8.09
CA GLY A 1077 -1.80 68.17 9.05
C GLY A 1077 -1.33 68.05 10.50
N VAL A 1078 -0.66 66.95 10.86
CA VAL A 1078 -0.02 66.77 12.17
C VAL A 1078 1.11 67.78 12.37
N ILE A 1079 1.94 68.02 11.35
CA ILE A 1079 3.02 69.02 11.38
C ILE A 1079 2.44 70.45 11.49
N GLU A 1080 1.32 70.74 10.83
CA GLU A 1080 0.62 72.03 10.94
C GLU A 1080 0.00 72.23 12.33
N ALA A 1081 -0.64 71.20 12.89
CA ALA A 1081 -1.15 71.20 14.26
C ALA A 1081 -0.01 71.42 15.27
N MET A 1082 1.11 70.71 15.13
CA MET A 1082 2.31 70.90 15.96
C MET A 1082 2.81 72.35 15.93
N LYS A 1083 2.87 72.97 14.75
CA LYS A 1083 3.29 74.38 14.58
C LYS A 1083 2.30 75.40 15.16
N SER A 1084 1.07 74.98 15.47
CA SER A 1084 0.02 75.83 16.03
C SER A 1084 0.13 76.00 17.56
N PHE A 1085 0.97 75.21 18.25
CA PHE A 1085 1.12 75.25 19.71
C PHE A 1085 2.57 75.51 20.14
N SER A 1086 2.76 76.22 21.25
CA SER A 1086 4.08 76.40 21.87
C SER A 1086 4.57 75.09 22.51
N THR A 1087 5.85 74.77 22.35
CA THR A 1087 6.53 73.62 22.98
C THR A 1087 6.61 73.70 24.50
N GLU A 1088 6.28 74.85 25.09
CA GLU A 1088 6.06 75.01 26.53
C GLU A 1088 4.72 74.42 26.99
N LYS A 1089 3.70 74.39 26.10
CA LYS A 1089 2.33 73.93 26.41
C LYS A 1089 2.00 72.56 25.83
N ALA A 1090 2.47 72.24 24.63
CA ALA A 1090 2.25 70.96 23.98
C ALA A 1090 3.52 70.41 23.30
N VAL A 1091 3.77 69.11 23.43
CA VAL A 1091 4.91 68.40 22.83
C VAL A 1091 4.39 67.31 21.91
N PHE A 1092 4.78 67.36 20.63
CA PHE A 1092 4.42 66.35 19.63
C PHE A 1092 5.60 65.44 19.37
N VAL A 1093 5.37 64.12 19.37
CA VAL A 1093 6.37 63.09 19.09
C VAL A 1093 5.79 62.06 18.12
N ALA A 1094 6.39 61.95 16.94
CA ALA A 1094 6.01 60.94 15.97
C ALA A 1094 6.78 59.63 16.29
N VAL A 1095 6.07 58.60 16.74
CA VAL A 1095 6.64 57.33 17.20
C VAL A 1095 6.73 56.35 16.03
N ASN A 1096 7.91 56.22 15.44
CA ASN A 1096 8.11 55.37 14.28
C ASN A 1096 8.17 53.88 14.65
N GLN A 1097 7.42 53.05 13.93
CA GLN A 1097 7.24 51.61 14.21
C GLN A 1097 8.19 50.73 13.39
N ALA A 1098 9.21 50.15 14.04
CA ALA A 1098 10.09 49.11 13.49
C ALA A 1098 10.86 49.42 12.19
N GLU A 1099 11.19 50.69 11.90
CA GLU A 1099 12.04 51.04 10.75
C GLU A 1099 13.47 51.44 11.17
N ASN A 1100 14.43 51.27 10.25
CA ASN A 1100 15.83 51.66 10.46
C ASN A 1100 15.97 53.20 10.41
N PRO A 1101 16.65 53.85 11.38
CA PRO A 1101 16.90 55.30 11.39
C PRO A 1101 17.40 55.89 10.06
N ALA A 1102 18.23 55.17 9.31
CA ALA A 1102 18.73 55.62 8.01
C ALA A 1102 17.62 55.75 6.94
N GLN A 1103 16.65 54.84 6.95
CA GLN A 1103 15.47 54.88 6.07
C GLN A 1103 14.57 56.06 6.43
N ILE A 1104 14.29 56.24 7.73
CA ILE A 1104 13.44 57.33 8.24
C ILE A 1104 14.06 58.69 7.88
N LYS A 1105 15.36 58.88 8.17
CA LYS A 1105 16.07 60.13 7.87
C LYS A 1105 16.05 60.47 6.38
N LYS A 1106 16.30 59.49 5.50
CA LYS A 1106 16.20 59.64 4.04
C LYS A 1106 14.80 60.09 3.61
N PHE A 1107 13.76 59.47 4.16
CA PHE A 1107 12.36 59.79 3.83
C PHE A 1107 11.98 61.22 4.27
N LEU A 1108 12.32 61.62 5.50
CA LEU A 1108 12.03 62.97 6.01
C LEU A 1108 12.72 64.06 5.18
N THR A 1109 13.99 63.86 4.81
CA THR A 1109 14.72 64.78 3.92
C THR A 1109 14.04 64.89 2.55
N GLN A 1110 13.58 63.77 1.97
CA GLN A 1110 12.86 63.78 0.68
C GLN A 1110 11.50 64.49 0.77
N ARG A 1111 10.79 64.39 1.90
CA ARG A 1111 9.49 65.03 2.13
C ARG A 1111 9.57 66.48 2.62
N LYS A 1112 10.75 66.95 3.03
CA LYS A 1112 10.97 68.25 3.71
C LYS A 1112 10.11 68.38 4.98
N TRP A 1113 10.08 67.30 5.77
CA TRP A 1113 9.32 67.25 7.03
C TRP A 1113 10.24 67.44 8.23
N GLU A 1114 9.85 68.35 9.11
CA GLU A 1114 10.55 68.70 10.34
C GLU A 1114 9.60 68.44 11.52
N LEU A 1115 9.90 67.40 12.30
CA LEU A 1115 9.16 66.99 13.48
C LEU A 1115 10.02 66.08 14.38
N PRO A 1116 9.79 66.03 15.70
CA PRO A 1116 10.49 65.12 16.60
C PRO A 1116 10.07 63.67 16.35
N VAL A 1117 11.02 62.76 16.16
CA VAL A 1117 10.74 61.34 15.88
C VAL A 1117 11.40 60.43 16.91
N ALA A 1118 10.59 59.63 17.61
CA ALA A 1118 11.02 58.57 18.51
C ALA A 1118 11.07 57.22 17.79
N LEU A 1119 12.00 56.34 18.17
CA LEU A 1119 12.29 55.09 17.49
C LEU A 1119 11.80 53.88 18.31
N ASP A 1120 10.61 53.37 18.00
CA ASP A 1120 10.05 52.17 18.61
C ASP A 1120 10.41 50.93 17.79
N SER A 1121 11.71 50.61 17.77
CA SER A 1121 12.30 49.61 16.87
C SER A 1121 11.78 48.18 17.08
N ASN A 1122 11.15 47.89 18.21
CA ASN A 1122 10.54 46.59 18.52
C ASN A 1122 9.01 46.66 18.73
N GLN A 1123 8.36 47.78 18.39
CA GLN A 1123 6.92 48.02 18.57
C GLN A 1123 6.43 47.86 20.02
N GLY A 1124 7.35 47.94 20.99
CA GLY A 1124 7.07 47.71 22.41
C GLY A 1124 6.29 48.85 23.05
N VAL A 1125 6.42 50.08 22.54
CA VAL A 1125 5.60 51.21 22.97
C VAL A 1125 4.25 51.21 22.24
N GLY A 1126 4.20 50.92 20.95
CA GLY A 1126 2.95 50.73 20.20
C GLY A 1126 2.04 49.67 20.85
N SER A 1127 2.62 48.53 21.21
CA SER A 1127 1.91 47.46 21.93
C SER A 1127 1.35 47.93 23.29
N LYS A 1128 2.11 48.72 24.06
CA LYS A 1128 1.64 49.29 25.34
C LYS A 1128 0.49 50.30 25.18
N TYR A 1129 0.39 50.94 24.02
CA TYR A 1129 -0.63 51.95 23.72
C TYR A 1129 -1.86 51.40 22.96
N GLY A 1130 -1.90 50.09 22.72
CA GLY A 1130 -3.00 49.44 21.98
C GLY A 1130 -3.00 49.78 20.48
N VAL A 1131 -1.82 49.97 19.88
CA VAL A 1131 -1.68 50.32 18.46
C VAL A 1131 -1.87 49.07 17.60
N GLU A 1132 -3.10 48.86 17.12
CA GLU A 1132 -3.45 47.76 16.19
C GLU A 1132 -3.34 48.16 14.70
N GLY A 1133 -3.23 49.47 14.42
CA GLY A 1133 -3.08 50.02 13.07
C GLY A 1133 -2.60 51.47 13.12
N ILE A 1134 -2.04 51.97 12.01
CA ILE A 1134 -1.43 53.31 11.91
C ILE A 1134 -2.01 54.13 10.74
N PRO A 1135 -2.11 55.47 10.83
CA PRO A 1135 -1.66 56.32 11.93
C PRO A 1135 -2.53 56.14 13.18
N TYR A 1136 -1.92 56.22 14.36
CA TYR A 1136 -2.62 56.14 15.64
C TYR A 1136 -2.15 57.29 16.52
N GLN A 1137 -3.08 58.08 17.02
CA GLN A 1137 -2.80 59.35 17.70
C GLN A 1137 -3.34 59.33 19.11
N VAL A 1138 -2.51 59.73 20.07
CA VAL A 1138 -2.85 59.75 21.50
C VAL A 1138 -2.52 61.12 22.05
N VAL A 1139 -3.52 61.82 22.58
CA VAL A 1139 -3.34 63.09 23.31
C VAL A 1139 -3.41 62.81 24.81
N ILE A 1140 -2.39 63.30 25.51
CA ILE A 1140 -2.11 63.07 26.92
C ILE A 1140 -2.13 64.45 27.61
N SER A 1141 -2.89 64.60 28.69
CA SER A 1141 -3.04 65.88 29.42
C SER A 1141 -1.78 66.30 30.19
N PRO A 1142 -1.70 67.52 30.77
CA PRO A 1142 -0.61 67.92 31.67
C PRO A 1142 -0.44 67.01 32.89
N GLU A 1143 -1.53 66.46 33.42
CA GLU A 1143 -1.57 65.46 34.50
C GLU A 1143 -1.17 64.07 33.98
N GLY A 1144 -0.99 63.92 32.67
CA GLY A 1144 -0.66 62.73 31.91
C GLY A 1144 -1.70 61.62 31.95
N MET A 1145 -2.97 62.01 31.85
CA MET A 1145 -4.09 61.13 31.51
C MET A 1145 -4.27 61.11 29.99
N VAL A 1146 -4.59 59.96 29.40
CA VAL A 1146 -4.99 59.89 27.98
C VAL A 1146 -6.40 60.45 27.84
N VAL A 1147 -6.52 61.58 27.14
CA VAL A 1147 -7.78 62.34 27.01
C VAL A 1147 -8.41 62.26 25.64
N TRP A 1148 -7.66 61.83 24.61
CA TRP A 1148 -8.19 61.57 23.27
C TRP A 1148 -7.34 60.55 22.53
N VAL A 1149 -7.99 59.70 21.74
CA VAL A 1149 -7.34 58.70 20.88
C VAL A 1149 -8.05 58.66 19.53
N ASN A 1150 -7.26 58.70 18.45
CA ASN A 1150 -7.71 58.48 17.08
C ASN A 1150 -6.94 57.31 16.46
N SER A 1151 -7.63 56.47 15.68
CA SER A 1151 -7.06 55.35 14.95
C SER A 1151 -7.46 55.46 13.48
N GLY A 1152 -6.46 55.49 12.60
CA GLY A 1152 -6.61 55.69 11.17
C GLY A 1152 -6.58 57.16 10.74
N PHE A 1153 -6.41 57.36 9.43
CA PHE A 1153 -6.49 58.67 8.78
C PHE A 1153 -7.93 58.99 8.39
N ARG A 1154 -8.34 60.26 8.57
CA ARG A 1154 -9.58 60.82 8.03
C ARG A 1154 -9.30 62.22 7.48
N PRO A 1155 -9.88 62.60 6.33
CA PRO A 1155 -9.84 64.00 5.86
C PRO A 1155 -10.41 64.95 6.93
N GLY A 1156 -9.67 66.02 7.27
CA GLY A 1156 -10.06 66.96 8.32
C GLY A 1156 -9.75 66.51 9.76
N GLY A 1157 -9.14 65.33 9.96
CA GLY A 1157 -8.76 64.81 11.27
C GLY A 1157 -7.75 65.70 12.03
N GLU A 1158 -6.96 66.48 11.31
CA GLU A 1158 -6.05 67.49 11.83
C GLU A 1158 -6.74 68.57 12.68
N GLU A 1159 -8.00 68.91 12.37
CA GLU A 1159 -8.78 69.88 13.15
C GLU A 1159 -9.36 69.25 14.43
N ALA A 1160 -9.72 67.97 14.38
CA ALA A 1160 -10.08 67.23 15.59
C ALA A 1160 -8.88 67.07 16.54
N LEU A 1161 -7.68 66.82 15.99
CA LEU A 1161 -6.43 66.80 16.75
C LEU A 1161 -6.13 68.18 17.38
N ARG A 1162 -6.24 69.28 16.62
CA ARG A 1162 -6.08 70.64 17.16
C ARG A 1162 -7.03 70.91 18.33
N LYS A 1163 -8.32 70.58 18.19
CA LYS A 1163 -9.32 70.75 19.25
C LYS A 1163 -9.03 69.89 20.48
N ALA A 1164 -8.62 68.64 20.30
CA ALA A 1164 -8.25 67.74 21.40
C ALA A 1164 -7.03 68.26 22.18
N VAL A 1165 -6.01 68.78 21.47
CA VAL A 1165 -4.81 69.36 22.09
C VAL A 1165 -5.14 70.67 22.82
N GLN A 1166 -5.93 71.57 22.23
CA GLN A 1166 -6.36 72.80 22.89
C GLN A 1166 -7.21 72.52 24.14
N ALA A 1167 -8.17 71.59 24.06
CA ALA A 1167 -8.98 71.19 25.20
C ALA A 1167 -8.12 70.62 26.36
N ALA A 1168 -7.12 69.80 26.02
CA ALA A 1168 -6.16 69.24 26.99
C ALA A 1168 -5.27 70.33 27.65
N ILE A 1169 -4.86 71.36 26.90
CA ILE A 1169 -4.14 72.53 27.44
C ILE A 1169 -5.03 73.33 28.40
N ASP A 1170 -6.31 73.52 28.05
CA ASP A 1170 -7.27 74.32 28.83
C ASP A 1170 -7.88 73.55 30.02
N GLY A 1171 -7.48 72.30 30.25
CA GLY A 1171 -8.01 71.46 31.34
C GLY A 1171 -9.47 71.04 31.14
N THR A 1172 -9.98 71.08 29.91
CA THR A 1172 -11.35 70.70 29.57
C THR A 1172 -11.38 69.34 28.88
N THR A 1173 -12.33 68.48 29.27
CA THR A 1173 -12.56 67.22 28.55
C THR A 1173 -13.21 67.55 27.21
N PRO A 1174 -12.66 67.13 26.05
CA PRO A 1174 -13.28 67.39 24.77
C PRO A 1174 -14.63 66.67 24.68
N THR A 1175 -15.72 67.43 24.81
CA THR A 1175 -17.08 66.94 24.57
C THR A 1175 -17.20 66.48 23.13
N ALA A 1176 -17.64 65.24 22.91
CA ALA A 1176 -17.97 64.75 21.58
C ALA A 1176 -19.09 65.61 20.99
N SER A 1177 -18.78 66.36 19.92
CA SER A 1177 -19.82 66.99 19.09
C SER A 1177 -20.62 65.92 18.35
N PRO A 1178 -21.94 66.09 18.21
CA PRO A 1178 -22.78 65.17 17.43
C PRO A 1178 -22.62 65.38 15.92
N GLU A 1179 -22.67 64.26 15.20
CA GLU A 1179 -22.79 64.06 13.73
C GLU A 1179 -21.64 64.57 12.84
#